data_AF-A0A256Z1E4-F1
#
_entry.id   AF-A0A256Z1E4-F1
#
_cell.length_a   1.000
_cell.length_b   1.000
_cell.length_c   1.000
_cell.angle_alpha   90.00
_cell.angle_beta   90.00
_cell.angle_gamma   90.00
#
_symmetry.space_group_name_H-M   'P 1'
#
loop_
_entity.id
_entity.type
_entity.pdbx_description
1 polymer ?
#
loop_
_entity_poly.entity_id
_entity_poly.type
_entity_poly.pdbx_seq_one_letter_code
_entity_poly.pdbx_strand_id
1 'polypeptide(L)'
;MMETGLLLNHTSRTSIRNCSFQNCSDEGVHVDHSNNINVKDSTFIGNGKGAGFDEALRCEISSNLFIDNEKEGVRIRGSTALLVFHNAFIRNNGAGDTLNSEIRQAFSYSEDVMWYDDQLKEGNYWSDMTYPDENHDGVVDRTYGIGGSLNRDKFPLVFSPVALCPPPSNLIAIGGRDSISLSWSPPAGMDTDELLGYLLLRGKQPDRLEKIGELYPRLTHFNDTGVESGILYFYRMRALSLNGAGAPSNIMSAMSDDTPPVVSFVNCEEDQVFGTDNVSFEWDLTEEESALARISVFLDGEELPGMDTTSRSVCLHDLEEGTHLLKVTVMNDRFLTGSADIMFHVDLEPPVIGFDHDGTIYVRSRRIEVSWWGMDNVTSVTGYLVRVDGGEWEVNGRAVGVSLTLEEGDHYLEVMAVDEMGHSSVMKKRIVVDMVSPVVNVKDPEPGIHLNRDNLTLSLELYDMRSGIGAMSYSLDNSGQVAVEPDNVITLRNLSEGLHNILVWVEDRAGNLASCDFSFTIDMTPPRILSWSPMGSDASSSSVVYIIFSEEVDEDSLYLNMGIRGFMKFSGDSCIFSPDAYLIPGRWYNITVMVYDLAGNGPVMENHSFRVTDKGVITGKILDEMGIPIGGAMVFEDEMSPAVTNAYGNFTLKIEMGRRTIHITAHGFEQRTIEVNVKPEEITDLGEISLRERREASGSSDMGLMFLLLPFLVIIVVVILISLIVIRKRRNAEKLDFFIEDGAPRGEPPPDDGNGFEEFWIDTGEDIIDDYYKVLSVPRNATYQEIKRAYRKMAAHHHPDRFAMKDDMSSEEMEMMMAQINEAKEVLLNPLRRMYYDAWLHDREM
;
A
#
# COMPACT_ATOMS: atom_id res chain seq x y z
N MET A 1 -1.37 71.34 80.94
CA MET A 1 -2.16 72.23 80.06
C MET A 1 -3.16 71.32 79.38
N MET A 2 -4.43 71.74 79.28
CA MET A 2 -5.43 70.99 78.50
C MET A 2 -5.05 71.11 77.02
N GLU A 3 -4.93 69.98 76.32
CA GLU A 3 -4.53 69.91 74.91
C GLU A 3 -5.75 69.52 74.07
N THR A 4 -6.11 70.43 73.15
CA THR A 4 -7.10 70.21 72.10
C THR A 4 -6.38 69.77 70.83
N GLY A 5 -6.85 68.71 70.16
CA GLY A 5 -6.22 68.21 68.93
C GLY A 5 -6.29 69.22 67.78
N LEU A 6 -7.49 69.75 67.50
CA LEU A 6 -7.71 70.80 66.51
C LEU A 6 -8.69 71.86 67.03
N LEU A 7 -8.23 73.11 67.09
CA LEU A 7 -9.04 74.26 67.47
C LEU A 7 -9.39 75.10 66.22
N LEU A 8 -10.68 75.22 65.92
CA LEU A 8 -11.22 76.14 64.92
C LEU A 8 -11.95 77.28 65.63
N ASN A 9 -11.44 78.50 65.50
CA ASN A 9 -12.02 79.68 66.15
C ASN A 9 -12.34 80.75 65.10
N HIS A 10 -13.55 81.31 65.10
CA HIS A 10 -14.03 82.30 64.11
C HIS A 10 -13.82 81.86 62.64
N THR A 11 -14.02 80.57 62.37
CA THR A 11 -13.74 79.94 61.08
C THR A 11 -15.03 79.66 60.30
N SER A 12 -14.95 79.65 58.97
CA SER A 12 -16.09 79.34 58.10
C SER A 12 -15.74 78.32 57.01
N ARG A 13 -16.73 77.52 56.58
CA ARG A 13 -16.64 76.66 55.37
C ARG A 13 -15.44 75.72 55.33
N THR A 14 -15.21 75.01 56.43
CA THR A 14 -14.07 74.09 56.56
C THR A 14 -14.57 72.66 56.66
N SER A 15 -13.86 71.71 56.03
CA SER A 15 -14.15 70.28 56.16
C SER A 15 -12.97 69.53 56.77
N ILE A 16 -13.26 68.78 57.82
CA ILE A 16 -12.36 67.82 58.46
C ILE A 16 -12.83 66.45 58.01
N ARG A 17 -12.01 65.70 57.26
CA ARG A 17 -12.35 64.37 56.74
C ARG A 17 -11.20 63.39 56.89
N ASN A 18 -11.50 62.11 57.13
CA ASN A 18 -10.49 61.04 57.23
C ASN A 18 -9.38 61.34 58.25
N CYS A 19 -9.71 62.05 59.33
CA CYS A 19 -8.76 62.41 60.38
C CYS A 19 -8.86 61.45 61.57
N SER A 20 -7.78 61.35 62.35
CA SER A 20 -7.77 60.59 63.61
C SER A 20 -7.31 61.49 64.76
N PHE A 21 -8.16 61.63 65.77
CA PHE A 21 -7.92 62.41 66.98
C PHE A 21 -7.93 61.45 68.17
N GLN A 22 -6.78 61.25 68.79
CA GLN A 22 -6.60 60.24 69.84
C GLN A 22 -5.96 60.84 71.09
N ASN A 23 -6.45 60.44 72.27
CA ASN A 23 -5.86 60.74 73.57
C ASN A 23 -5.61 62.25 73.84
N CYS A 24 -6.42 63.14 73.25
CA CYS A 24 -6.35 64.57 73.54
C CYS A 24 -6.93 64.83 74.94
N SER A 25 -6.20 65.54 75.80
CA SER A 25 -6.58 65.73 77.21
C SER A 25 -7.80 66.64 77.43
N ASP A 26 -8.26 67.38 76.42
CA ASP A 26 -9.52 68.16 76.50
C ASP A 26 -10.52 67.79 75.40
N GLU A 27 -10.28 68.17 74.14
CA GLU A 27 -11.18 67.83 73.03
C GLU A 27 -10.38 67.40 71.80
N GLY A 28 -10.87 66.40 71.04
CA GLY A 28 -10.25 66.02 69.77
C GLY A 28 -10.35 67.14 68.75
N VAL A 29 -11.57 67.65 68.52
CA VAL A 29 -11.85 68.84 67.71
C VAL A 29 -12.70 69.81 68.54
N HIS A 30 -12.28 71.08 68.61
CA HIS A 30 -13.06 72.16 69.21
C HIS A 30 -13.39 73.22 68.15
N VAL A 31 -14.69 73.49 67.99
CA VAL A 31 -15.22 74.49 67.06
C VAL A 31 -15.87 75.61 67.86
N ASP A 32 -15.32 76.82 67.77
CA ASP A 32 -15.73 77.99 68.54
C ASP A 32 -16.10 79.16 67.60
N HIS A 33 -17.27 79.78 67.81
CA HIS A 33 -17.78 80.94 67.05
C HIS A 33 -17.67 80.78 65.52
N SER A 34 -17.95 79.59 65.00
CA SER A 34 -17.65 79.19 63.61
C SER A 34 -18.89 78.72 62.86
N ASN A 35 -18.87 78.73 61.52
CA ASN A 35 -20.02 78.30 60.72
C ASN A 35 -19.66 77.41 59.52
N ASN A 36 -20.60 76.59 59.06
CA ASN A 36 -20.39 75.69 57.91
C ASN A 36 -19.17 74.78 58.07
N ILE A 37 -18.99 74.20 59.26
CA ILE A 37 -17.92 73.25 59.55
C ILE A 37 -18.46 71.82 59.38
N ASN A 38 -17.76 71.02 58.58
CA ASN A 38 -18.16 69.64 58.27
C ASN A 38 -17.11 68.67 58.81
N VAL A 39 -17.44 67.91 59.85
CA VAL A 39 -16.60 66.85 60.40
C VAL A 39 -17.13 65.51 59.91
N LYS A 40 -16.39 64.82 59.03
CA LYS A 40 -16.82 63.55 58.46
C LYS A 40 -15.76 62.47 58.44
N ASP A 41 -16.17 61.21 58.35
CA ASP A 41 -15.28 60.06 58.10
C ASP A 41 -14.06 60.00 59.03
N SER A 42 -14.16 60.54 60.25
CA SER A 42 -13.04 60.74 61.17
C SER A 42 -13.20 59.93 62.44
N THR A 43 -12.09 59.63 63.11
CA THR A 43 -12.03 58.80 64.32
C THR A 43 -11.62 59.63 65.53
N PHE A 44 -12.31 59.44 66.65
CA PHE A 44 -12.15 60.18 67.90
C PHE A 44 -12.07 59.19 69.07
N ILE A 45 -10.86 58.85 69.50
CA ILE A 45 -10.62 57.75 70.44
C ILE A 45 -9.96 58.25 71.72
N GLY A 46 -10.54 57.97 72.89
CA GLY A 46 -9.88 58.21 74.17
C GLY A 46 -9.60 59.68 74.51
N ASN A 47 -10.30 60.64 73.90
CA ASN A 47 -10.12 62.06 74.20
C ASN A 47 -10.95 62.47 75.43
N GLY A 48 -10.65 63.64 76.02
CA GLY A 48 -11.50 64.23 77.07
C GLY A 48 -12.96 64.37 76.61
N LYS A 49 -13.17 64.95 75.42
CA LYS A 49 -14.40 64.87 74.61
C LYS A 49 -14.01 64.63 73.15
N GLY A 50 -14.86 63.96 72.37
CA GLY A 50 -14.55 63.69 70.97
C GLY A 50 -14.52 64.99 70.14
N ALA A 51 -15.69 65.61 69.94
CA ALA A 51 -15.82 66.88 69.24
C ALA A 51 -16.75 67.86 69.99
N GLY A 52 -16.28 69.08 70.25
CA GLY A 52 -17.05 70.16 70.87
C GLY A 52 -17.40 71.27 69.89
N PHE A 53 -18.64 71.75 69.97
CA PHE A 53 -19.17 72.86 69.17
C PHE A 53 -19.76 73.93 70.08
N ASP A 54 -19.07 75.06 70.18
CA ASP A 54 -19.45 76.26 70.92
C ASP A 54 -19.79 77.40 69.97
N GLU A 55 -21.02 77.94 70.10
CA GLU A 55 -21.49 79.07 69.29
C GLU A 55 -21.36 78.83 67.77
N ALA A 56 -21.60 77.59 67.34
CA ALA A 56 -21.47 77.15 65.96
C ALA A 56 -22.80 77.21 65.17
N LEU A 57 -22.72 77.46 63.87
CA LEU A 57 -23.89 77.60 62.99
C LEU A 57 -23.78 76.76 61.72
N ARG A 58 -24.82 75.98 61.39
CA ARG A 58 -24.92 75.22 60.11
C ARG A 58 -23.76 74.23 59.90
N CYS A 59 -23.40 73.49 60.93
CA CYS A 59 -22.33 72.50 60.88
C CYS A 59 -22.90 71.08 60.73
N GLU A 60 -22.11 70.19 60.14
CA GLU A 60 -22.46 68.79 59.93
C GLU A 60 -21.42 67.86 60.58
N ILE A 61 -21.90 66.85 61.29
CA ILE A 61 -21.09 65.82 61.94
C ILE A 61 -21.62 64.48 61.46
N SER A 62 -20.94 63.81 60.53
CA SER A 62 -21.45 62.56 59.94
C SER A 62 -20.39 61.51 59.62
N SER A 63 -20.74 60.23 59.66
CA SER A 63 -19.81 59.12 59.36
C SER A 63 -18.56 59.07 60.24
N ASN A 64 -18.60 59.62 61.46
CA ASN A 64 -17.47 59.60 62.39
C ASN A 64 -17.60 58.47 63.41
N LEU A 65 -16.46 58.07 63.97
CA LEU A 65 -16.35 57.04 64.99
C LEU A 65 -15.84 57.64 66.30
N PHE A 66 -16.68 57.67 67.33
CA PHE A 66 -16.37 58.18 68.66
C PHE A 66 -16.28 57.01 69.65
N ILE A 67 -15.09 56.70 70.14
CA ILE A 67 -14.84 55.52 71.00
C ILE A 67 -14.15 55.93 72.30
N ASP A 68 -14.68 55.46 73.43
CA ASP A 68 -14.03 55.51 74.75
C ASP A 68 -13.54 56.92 75.14
N ASN A 69 -14.21 57.98 74.68
CA ASN A 69 -13.89 59.33 75.15
C ASN A 69 -14.28 59.47 76.63
N GLU A 70 -13.43 60.13 77.42
CA GLU A 70 -13.59 60.22 78.89
C GLU A 70 -14.95 60.83 79.28
N LYS A 71 -15.42 61.78 78.48
CA LYS A 71 -16.77 62.36 78.52
C LYS A 71 -17.48 62.11 77.19
N GLU A 72 -18.26 63.06 76.70
CA GLU A 72 -19.15 62.81 75.58
C GLU A 72 -18.41 62.75 74.24
N GLY A 73 -18.86 61.89 73.33
CA GLY A 73 -18.31 61.81 71.98
C GLY A 73 -18.54 63.12 71.23
N VAL A 74 -19.72 63.72 71.37
CA VAL A 74 -20.04 65.05 70.84
C VAL A 74 -20.68 65.92 71.91
N ARG A 75 -20.19 67.16 72.05
CA ARG A 75 -20.73 68.18 72.95
C ARG A 75 -21.11 69.44 72.16
N ILE A 76 -22.32 69.94 72.36
CA ILE A 76 -22.82 71.14 71.67
C ILE A 76 -23.32 72.19 72.66
N ARG A 77 -22.97 73.47 72.48
CA ARG A 77 -23.46 74.60 73.31
C ARG A 77 -23.59 75.87 72.47
N GLY A 78 -24.66 76.65 72.71
CA GLY A 78 -24.87 77.94 72.06
C GLY A 78 -24.98 77.89 70.52
N SER A 79 -25.10 76.68 69.95
CA SER A 79 -25.07 76.41 68.52
C SER A 79 -26.48 76.16 67.96
N THR A 80 -26.69 76.37 66.66
CA THR A 80 -28.00 76.22 65.98
C THR A 80 -27.82 75.67 64.56
N ALA A 81 -28.84 74.96 64.07
CA ALA A 81 -28.87 74.32 62.75
C ALA A 81 -27.72 73.33 62.53
N LEU A 82 -27.37 72.53 63.55
CA LEU A 82 -26.41 71.43 63.40
C LEU A 82 -27.10 70.14 62.97
N LEU A 83 -26.42 69.34 62.15
CA LEU A 83 -26.87 68.04 61.69
C LEU A 83 -25.86 66.95 62.10
N VAL A 84 -26.32 65.95 62.85
CA VAL A 84 -25.51 64.88 63.43
C VAL A 84 -26.13 63.52 63.12
N PHE A 85 -25.58 62.76 62.18
CA PHE A 85 -26.13 61.47 61.73
C PHE A 85 -25.05 60.55 61.19
N HIS A 86 -25.31 59.25 61.08
CA HIS A 86 -24.35 58.23 60.63
C HIS A 86 -23.05 58.16 61.43
N ASN A 87 -23.02 58.66 62.66
CA ASN A 87 -21.86 58.47 63.52
C ASN A 87 -22.03 57.20 64.36
N ALA A 88 -20.92 56.64 64.83
CA ALA A 88 -20.90 55.54 65.78
C ALA A 88 -20.36 56.02 67.12
N PHE A 89 -21.21 56.00 68.15
CA PHE A 89 -20.88 56.34 69.53
C PHE A 89 -20.72 55.06 70.36
N ILE A 90 -19.49 54.79 70.78
CA ILE A 90 -19.12 53.57 71.48
C ILE A 90 -18.49 53.90 72.83
N ARG A 91 -19.17 53.52 73.92
CA ARG A 91 -18.69 53.62 75.31
C ARG A 91 -18.18 55.01 75.75
N ASN A 92 -18.65 56.08 75.12
CA ASN A 92 -18.30 57.44 75.53
C ASN A 92 -18.96 57.79 76.86
N ASN A 93 -18.33 58.67 77.64
CA ASN A 93 -18.82 59.15 78.93
C ASN A 93 -19.00 58.01 79.96
N GLY A 94 -18.27 56.91 79.79
CA GLY A 94 -18.41 55.71 80.61
C GLY A 94 -19.68 54.90 80.37
N ALA A 95 -20.33 55.05 79.21
CA ALA A 95 -21.46 54.21 78.83
C ALA A 95 -21.02 52.74 78.68
N GLY A 96 -21.81 51.82 79.23
CA GLY A 96 -21.63 50.37 79.02
C GLY A 96 -22.47 49.86 77.86
N ASP A 97 -22.74 48.55 77.82
CA ASP A 97 -23.52 47.92 76.74
C ASP A 97 -25.04 48.04 76.92
N THR A 98 -25.49 48.77 77.94
CA THR A 98 -26.92 48.96 78.24
C THR A 98 -27.24 50.43 78.52
N LEU A 99 -28.35 50.90 77.96
CA LEU A 99 -28.78 52.29 78.01
C LEU A 99 -28.99 52.74 79.46
N ASN A 100 -28.25 53.78 79.87
CA ASN A 100 -28.41 54.45 81.15
C ASN A 100 -28.86 55.90 80.94
N SER A 101 -29.97 56.31 81.56
CA SER A 101 -30.50 57.67 81.38
C SER A 101 -29.61 58.77 81.95
N GLU A 102 -28.79 58.46 82.94
CA GLU A 102 -27.84 59.39 83.58
C GLU A 102 -26.51 59.48 82.83
N ILE A 103 -26.20 58.51 81.97
CA ILE A 103 -24.93 58.44 81.21
C ILE A 103 -25.26 58.46 79.73
N ARG A 104 -25.19 59.64 79.12
CA ARG A 104 -25.40 59.82 77.68
C ARG A 104 -24.06 59.95 76.97
N GLN A 105 -23.95 59.27 75.82
CA GLN A 105 -22.75 59.31 75.00
C GLN A 105 -22.55 60.63 74.23
N ALA A 106 -23.60 61.45 74.15
CA ALA A 106 -23.58 62.78 73.56
C ALA A 106 -24.36 63.79 74.41
N PHE A 107 -23.93 65.06 74.38
CA PHE A 107 -24.53 66.13 75.17
C PHE A 107 -24.77 67.40 74.35
N SER A 108 -25.91 68.03 74.53
CA SER A 108 -26.26 69.30 73.89
C SER A 108 -26.95 70.24 74.90
N TYR A 109 -26.44 71.46 75.02
CA TYR A 109 -27.11 72.60 75.68
C TYR A 109 -27.93 73.45 74.69
N SER A 110 -27.99 73.04 73.43
CA SER A 110 -28.73 73.70 72.36
C SER A 110 -29.98 72.89 72.00
N GLU A 111 -31.11 73.56 71.77
CA GLU A 111 -32.39 72.91 71.43
C GLU A 111 -32.65 72.80 69.91
N ASP A 112 -31.82 73.41 69.06
CA ASP A 112 -31.97 73.41 67.60
C ASP A 112 -30.84 72.61 66.92
N VAL A 113 -30.79 71.31 67.22
CA VAL A 113 -29.83 70.35 66.67
C VAL A 113 -30.55 69.10 66.21
N MET A 114 -30.35 68.72 64.94
CA MET A 114 -30.91 67.50 64.37
C MET A 114 -29.92 66.34 64.55
N TRP A 115 -30.30 65.35 65.34
CA TRP A 115 -29.49 64.15 65.63
C TRP A 115 -29.80 62.98 64.70
N TYR A 116 -30.40 63.26 63.55
CA TYR A 116 -30.75 62.30 62.51
C TYR A 116 -30.98 63.04 61.19
N ASP A 117 -30.88 62.31 60.07
CA ASP A 117 -31.29 62.81 58.76
C ASP A 117 -32.76 62.44 58.51
N ASP A 118 -33.61 63.45 58.37
CA ASP A 118 -35.06 63.24 58.19
C ASP A 118 -35.43 62.74 56.79
N GLN A 119 -34.57 62.91 55.79
CA GLN A 119 -34.80 62.38 54.44
C GLN A 119 -34.44 60.89 54.37
N LEU A 120 -33.30 60.51 54.95
CA LEU A 120 -32.83 59.13 54.97
C LEU A 120 -33.59 58.26 55.98
N LYS A 121 -34.21 58.89 57.00
CA LYS A 121 -34.78 58.18 58.16
C LYS A 121 -33.71 57.37 58.90
N GLU A 122 -32.51 57.93 58.98
CA GLU A 122 -31.34 57.30 59.60
C GLU A 122 -30.67 58.28 60.57
N GLY A 123 -30.27 57.75 61.72
CA GLY A 123 -29.67 58.49 62.83
C GLY A 123 -28.23 58.04 63.06
N ASN A 124 -27.86 57.90 64.33
CA ASN A 124 -26.53 57.47 64.75
C ASN A 124 -26.61 56.09 65.39
N TYR A 125 -25.48 55.37 65.38
CA TYR A 125 -25.31 54.14 66.13
C TYR A 125 -24.87 54.44 67.56
N TRP A 126 -25.54 53.83 68.54
CA TRP A 126 -25.27 53.98 69.96
C TRP A 126 -25.01 52.62 70.57
N SER A 127 -23.78 52.36 71.02
CA SER A 127 -23.37 51.03 71.52
C SER A 127 -24.18 50.54 72.73
N ASP A 128 -24.78 51.45 73.48
CA ASP A 128 -25.62 51.18 74.66
C ASP A 128 -27.10 50.96 74.32
N MET A 129 -27.51 51.13 73.06
CA MET A 129 -28.90 50.98 72.63
C MET A 129 -28.99 50.51 71.16
N THR A 130 -28.84 49.20 70.95
CA THR A 130 -28.91 48.55 69.64
C THR A 130 -30.18 47.70 69.44
N TYR A 131 -31.09 47.67 70.41
CA TYR A 131 -32.33 46.88 70.40
C TYR A 131 -33.46 47.58 71.19
N PRO A 132 -34.74 47.26 70.97
CA PRO A 132 -35.26 46.35 69.94
C PRO A 132 -35.38 46.99 68.54
N ASP A 133 -35.23 46.17 67.51
CA ASP A 133 -35.59 46.43 66.11
C ASP A 133 -36.57 45.32 65.69
N GLU A 134 -37.87 45.57 65.89
CA GLU A 134 -38.94 44.59 65.66
C GLU A 134 -39.28 44.44 64.18
N ASN A 135 -39.12 45.51 63.40
CA ASN A 135 -39.41 45.51 61.96
C ASN A 135 -38.20 45.10 61.10
N HIS A 136 -37.02 44.92 61.71
CA HIS A 136 -35.75 44.53 61.09
C HIS A 136 -35.32 45.48 59.96
N ASP A 137 -35.66 46.77 60.07
CA ASP A 137 -35.28 47.77 59.08
C ASP A 137 -33.87 48.35 59.33
N GLY A 138 -33.20 47.90 60.40
CA GLY A 138 -31.88 48.38 60.78
C GLY A 138 -31.90 49.65 61.64
N VAL A 139 -33.10 50.12 62.02
CA VAL A 139 -33.33 51.24 62.93
C VAL A 139 -33.96 50.71 64.23
N VAL A 140 -33.45 51.18 65.36
CA VAL A 140 -34.00 50.85 66.68
C VAL A 140 -35.34 51.55 66.85
N ASP A 141 -36.39 50.80 67.20
CA ASP A 141 -37.76 51.29 67.35
C ASP A 141 -37.94 52.34 68.48
N ARG A 142 -36.89 52.54 69.28
CA ARG A 142 -36.85 53.52 70.37
C ARG A 142 -35.89 54.64 70.02
N THR A 143 -36.35 55.88 70.16
CA THR A 143 -35.52 57.08 69.98
C THR A 143 -34.48 57.26 71.09
N TYR A 144 -33.24 57.63 70.76
CA TYR A 144 -32.17 57.88 71.74
C TYR A 144 -32.25 59.32 72.27
N GLY A 145 -32.15 59.50 73.60
CA GLY A 145 -32.19 60.85 74.22
C GLY A 145 -30.79 61.45 74.34
N ILE A 146 -30.64 62.73 74.00
CA ILE A 146 -29.36 63.45 74.11
C ILE A 146 -29.27 64.13 75.47
N GLY A 147 -28.11 64.06 76.14
CA GLY A 147 -27.92 64.71 77.44
C GLY A 147 -28.07 66.22 77.36
N GLY A 148 -28.69 66.85 78.36
CA GLY A 148 -28.72 68.32 78.52
C GLY A 148 -29.78 69.10 77.73
N SER A 149 -30.54 68.46 76.84
CA SER A 149 -31.60 69.09 76.04
C SER A 149 -32.80 68.15 75.85
N LEU A 150 -33.88 68.61 75.21
CA LEU A 150 -34.99 67.76 74.80
C LEU A 150 -34.79 67.06 73.45
N ASN A 151 -33.62 67.25 72.82
CA ASN A 151 -33.29 66.63 71.54
C ASN A 151 -33.22 65.11 71.63
N ARG A 152 -33.63 64.46 70.53
CA ARG A 152 -33.60 63.00 70.40
C ARG A 152 -33.13 62.61 69.01
N ASP A 153 -32.34 61.55 68.94
CA ASP A 153 -32.13 60.80 67.71
C ASP A 153 -33.39 59.95 67.47
N LYS A 154 -34.13 60.27 66.39
CA LYS A 154 -35.39 59.60 66.07
C LYS A 154 -35.20 58.27 65.35
N PHE A 155 -34.03 58.05 64.76
CA PHE A 155 -33.76 56.86 63.95
C PHE A 155 -32.42 56.20 64.34
N PRO A 156 -32.22 55.79 65.60
CA PRO A 156 -30.95 55.21 66.03
C PRO A 156 -30.66 53.93 65.26
N LEU A 157 -29.41 53.69 64.86
CA LEU A 157 -29.05 52.55 64.01
C LEU A 157 -28.76 51.30 64.86
N VAL A 158 -29.19 50.13 64.37
CA VAL A 158 -28.92 48.82 64.97
C VAL A 158 -27.47 48.39 64.75
N PHE A 159 -26.92 48.75 63.60
CA PHE A 159 -25.54 48.45 63.21
C PHE A 159 -24.73 49.73 63.07
N SER A 160 -23.43 49.65 63.34
CA SER A 160 -22.52 50.78 63.13
C SER A 160 -22.45 51.12 61.64
N PRO A 161 -22.72 52.37 61.24
CA PRO A 161 -22.57 52.82 59.85
C PRO A 161 -21.10 53.04 59.45
N VAL A 162 -20.17 53.00 60.42
CA VAL A 162 -18.73 53.17 60.22
C VAL A 162 -18.02 51.84 60.47
N ALA A 163 -17.09 51.47 59.59
CA ALA A 163 -16.34 50.21 59.65
C ALA A 163 -15.42 50.14 60.88
N LEU A 164 -15.45 49.00 61.59
CA LEU A 164 -14.86 48.87 62.93
C LEU A 164 -13.55 48.06 63.00
N CYS A 165 -13.05 47.51 61.87
CA CYS A 165 -11.77 46.81 61.83
C CYS A 165 -10.93 47.06 60.55
N PRO A 166 -9.59 46.88 60.60
CA PRO A 166 -8.69 47.08 59.47
C PRO A 166 -8.95 46.12 58.29
N PRO A 167 -8.54 46.47 57.06
CA PRO A 167 -8.72 45.60 55.90
C PRO A 167 -7.73 44.42 55.93
N PRO A 168 -8.06 43.28 55.29
CA PRO A 168 -7.08 42.26 54.93
C PRO A 168 -6.00 42.85 54.01
N SER A 169 -4.76 42.34 54.10
CA SER A 169 -3.60 42.85 53.36
C SER A 169 -3.09 41.82 52.34
N ASN A 170 -2.21 42.25 51.42
CA ASN A 170 -1.56 41.38 50.42
C ASN A 170 -2.54 40.51 49.60
N LEU A 171 -3.69 41.04 49.20
CA LEU A 171 -4.56 40.32 48.27
C LEU A 171 -3.81 40.14 46.94
N ILE A 172 -3.74 38.89 46.46
CA ILE A 172 -3.17 38.49 45.18
C ILE A 172 -4.23 37.64 44.48
N ALA A 173 -4.38 37.82 43.17
CA ALA A 173 -5.23 37.01 42.31
C ALA A 173 -4.39 36.45 41.15
N ILE A 174 -4.43 35.14 40.94
CA ILE A 174 -3.66 34.42 39.92
C ILE A 174 -4.63 33.59 39.07
N GLY A 175 -4.62 33.79 37.76
CA GLY A 175 -5.41 33.00 36.82
C GLY A 175 -4.84 31.59 36.64
N GLY A 176 -5.69 30.57 36.76
CA GLY A 176 -5.45 29.20 36.32
C GLY A 176 -6.29 28.85 35.10
N ARG A 177 -6.41 27.55 34.80
CA ARG A 177 -7.21 26.97 33.70
C ARG A 177 -8.69 27.41 33.81
N ASP A 178 -9.45 26.76 34.69
CA ASP A 178 -10.87 27.09 34.92
C ASP A 178 -11.13 27.82 36.25
N SER A 179 -10.12 28.50 36.79
CA SER A 179 -10.23 29.12 38.12
C SER A 179 -9.31 30.31 38.33
N ILE A 180 -9.63 31.13 39.33
CA ILE A 180 -8.75 32.19 39.81
C ILE A 180 -8.40 31.90 41.28
N SER A 181 -7.12 31.65 41.53
CA SER A 181 -6.57 31.44 42.87
C SER A 181 -6.27 32.77 43.55
N LEU A 182 -6.92 33.01 44.68
CA LEU A 182 -6.74 34.18 45.53
C LEU A 182 -5.90 33.82 46.76
N SER A 183 -5.03 34.72 47.20
CA SER A 183 -4.35 34.64 48.50
C SER A 183 -4.26 36.01 49.17
N TRP A 184 -4.28 36.04 50.50
CA TRP A 184 -4.23 37.28 51.29
C TRP A 184 -3.62 37.03 52.67
N SER A 185 -3.30 38.12 53.37
CA SER A 185 -2.85 38.14 54.76
C SER A 185 -3.94 38.71 55.68
N PRO A 186 -4.09 38.20 56.93
CA PRO A 186 -5.03 38.75 57.90
C PRO A 186 -4.82 40.24 58.20
N PRO A 187 -5.82 40.95 58.73
CA PRO A 187 -5.70 42.36 59.10
C PRO A 187 -4.63 42.54 60.19
N ALA A 188 -3.71 43.48 59.98
CA ALA A 188 -2.64 43.74 60.94
C ALA A 188 -3.19 44.32 62.26
N GLY A 189 -2.78 43.73 63.39
CA GLY A 189 -3.10 44.22 64.73
C GLY A 189 -4.46 43.76 65.30
N MET A 190 -5.18 42.87 64.61
CA MET A 190 -6.40 42.24 65.11
C MET A 190 -6.05 40.95 65.85
N ASP A 191 -6.59 40.75 67.06
CA ASP A 191 -6.43 39.48 67.77
C ASP A 191 -7.29 38.40 67.09
N THR A 192 -6.83 37.14 67.10
CA THR A 192 -7.52 36.01 66.43
C THR A 192 -8.92 35.74 66.99
N ASP A 193 -9.21 36.27 68.18
CA ASP A 193 -10.53 36.19 68.81
C ASP A 193 -11.55 37.22 68.31
N GLU A 194 -11.09 38.29 67.64
CA GLU A 194 -11.94 39.36 67.11
C GLU A 194 -12.32 39.17 65.64
N LEU A 195 -11.54 38.37 64.90
CA LEU A 195 -11.79 38.04 63.50
C LEU A 195 -12.78 36.88 63.39
N LEU A 196 -13.98 37.16 62.86
CA LEU A 196 -15.02 36.17 62.61
C LEU A 196 -14.96 35.55 61.21
N GLY A 197 -14.31 36.22 60.26
CA GLY A 197 -14.19 35.75 58.88
C GLY A 197 -13.80 36.84 57.89
N TYR A 198 -13.98 36.56 56.60
CA TYR A 198 -13.79 37.51 55.52
C TYR A 198 -14.99 37.54 54.59
N LEU A 199 -15.39 38.72 54.13
CA LEU A 199 -16.36 38.86 53.05
C LEU A 199 -15.60 39.01 51.72
N LEU A 200 -15.78 38.07 50.80
CA LEU A 200 -15.19 38.09 49.47
C LEU A 200 -16.19 38.63 48.44
N LEU A 201 -15.74 39.60 47.65
CA LEU A 201 -16.51 40.30 46.63
C LEU A 201 -15.87 40.11 45.25
N ARG A 202 -16.68 39.92 44.21
CA ARG A 202 -16.25 39.76 42.81
C ARG A 202 -17.15 40.56 41.86
N GLY A 203 -16.59 41.07 40.76
CA GLY A 203 -17.37 41.65 39.66
C GLY A 203 -16.57 41.71 38.36
N LYS A 204 -17.27 41.93 37.23
CA LYS A 204 -16.65 42.20 35.91
C LYS A 204 -16.20 43.67 35.75
N GLN A 205 -16.46 44.50 36.76
CA GLN A 205 -16.05 45.92 36.86
C GLN A 205 -15.61 46.24 38.29
N PRO A 206 -14.60 47.10 38.51
CA PRO A 206 -14.02 47.35 39.83
C PRO A 206 -14.96 48.12 40.79
N ASP A 207 -15.94 48.85 40.27
CA ASP A 207 -16.92 49.64 41.03
C ASP A 207 -18.25 48.89 41.30
N ARG A 208 -18.44 47.72 40.68
CA ARG A 208 -19.65 46.91 40.80
C ARG A 208 -19.32 45.48 41.20
N LEU A 209 -19.00 45.31 42.49
CA LEU A 209 -18.65 44.02 43.09
C LEU A 209 -19.84 43.46 43.88
N GLU A 210 -20.10 42.17 43.71
CA GLU A 210 -21.14 41.42 44.40
C GLU A 210 -20.52 40.41 45.36
N LYS A 211 -21.23 40.07 46.44
CA LYS A 211 -20.79 39.06 47.40
C LYS A 211 -20.75 37.69 46.72
N ILE A 212 -19.60 37.04 46.79
CA ILE A 212 -19.44 35.65 46.32
C ILE A 212 -19.24 34.64 47.45
N GLY A 213 -18.86 35.10 48.65
CA GLY A 213 -18.77 34.21 49.81
C GLY A 213 -18.39 34.94 51.10
N GLU A 214 -18.70 34.29 52.23
CA GLU A 214 -18.11 34.60 53.53
C GLU A 214 -17.17 33.46 53.91
N LEU A 215 -15.90 33.80 54.15
CA LEU A 215 -14.81 32.87 54.37
C LEU A 215 -14.40 32.86 55.84
N TYR A 216 -13.81 31.77 56.28
CA TYR A 216 -13.40 31.61 57.66
C TYR A 216 -12.22 32.47 58.08
N PRO A 217 -12.09 32.76 59.39
CA PRO A 217 -11.07 33.67 59.90
C PRO A 217 -9.64 33.16 59.74
N ARG A 218 -9.43 31.84 59.58
CA ARG A 218 -8.09 31.25 59.35
C ARG A 218 -7.76 31.05 57.87
N LEU A 219 -8.71 31.28 56.97
CA LEU A 219 -8.49 31.10 55.54
C LEU A 219 -7.67 32.28 55.01
N THR A 220 -6.56 31.99 54.33
CA THR A 220 -5.68 32.99 53.70
C THR A 220 -5.57 32.79 52.18
N HIS A 221 -6.42 31.92 51.63
CA HIS A 221 -6.47 31.55 50.22
C HIS A 221 -7.87 31.09 49.82
N PHE A 222 -8.27 31.30 48.57
CA PHE A 222 -9.55 30.85 48.04
C PHE A 222 -9.41 30.60 46.54
N ASN A 223 -9.92 29.48 46.03
CA ASN A 223 -9.94 29.22 44.60
C ASN A 223 -11.34 29.49 44.05
N ASP A 224 -11.49 30.50 43.20
CA ASP A 224 -12.76 30.82 42.53
C ASP A 224 -12.90 30.00 41.25
N THR A 225 -13.71 28.95 41.31
CA THR A 225 -14.05 28.09 40.16
C THR A 225 -15.31 28.55 39.41
N GLY A 226 -15.99 29.60 39.88
CA GLY A 226 -17.22 30.13 39.28
C GLY A 226 -16.97 31.18 38.20
N VAL A 227 -15.81 31.15 37.53
CA VAL A 227 -15.34 32.15 36.56
C VAL A 227 -15.47 31.62 35.13
N GLU A 228 -15.76 32.53 34.19
CA GLU A 228 -15.75 32.23 32.76
C GLU A 228 -14.34 32.44 32.17
N SER A 229 -13.86 31.49 31.37
CA SER A 229 -12.57 31.59 30.66
C SER A 229 -12.42 32.88 29.85
N GLY A 230 -11.27 33.54 29.96
CA GLY A 230 -10.95 34.78 29.22
C GLY A 230 -11.68 36.04 29.69
N ILE A 231 -12.47 35.99 30.78
CA ILE A 231 -13.16 37.17 31.33
C ILE A 231 -12.34 37.77 32.48
N LEU A 232 -12.12 39.09 32.43
CA LEU A 232 -11.45 39.84 33.51
C LEU A 232 -12.39 40.02 34.70
N TYR A 233 -12.01 39.43 35.83
CA TYR A 233 -12.69 39.60 37.11
C TYR A 233 -11.88 40.47 38.06
N PHE A 234 -12.59 41.27 38.85
CA PHE A 234 -12.05 42.11 39.92
C PHE A 234 -12.49 41.55 41.27
N TYR A 235 -11.57 41.47 42.23
CA TYR A 235 -11.75 40.91 43.57
C TYR A 235 -11.44 41.92 44.65
N ARG A 236 -12.20 41.88 45.75
CA ARG A 236 -11.98 42.70 46.94
C ARG A 236 -12.45 41.97 48.19
N MET A 237 -11.79 42.22 49.33
CA MET A 237 -12.09 41.54 50.60
C MET A 237 -12.34 42.50 51.75
N ARG A 238 -13.16 42.10 52.72
CA ARG A 238 -13.33 42.79 54.01
C ARG A 238 -13.15 41.79 55.14
N ALA A 239 -12.55 42.20 56.25
CA ALA A 239 -12.56 41.40 57.48
C ALA A 239 -13.92 41.51 58.17
N LEU A 240 -14.39 40.45 58.83
CA LEU A 240 -15.63 40.44 59.61
C LEU A 240 -15.27 40.36 61.10
N SER A 241 -15.94 41.16 61.92
CA SER A 241 -15.84 41.13 63.39
C SER A 241 -17.23 41.05 64.03
N LEU A 242 -17.29 40.87 65.36
CA LEU A 242 -18.55 40.93 66.14
C LEU A 242 -19.36 42.21 65.88
N ASN A 243 -18.69 43.28 65.44
CA ASN A 243 -19.32 44.57 65.20
C ASN A 243 -19.56 44.86 63.70
N GLY A 244 -19.39 43.86 62.82
CA GLY A 244 -19.65 43.96 61.39
C GLY A 244 -18.39 43.95 60.51
N ALA A 245 -18.58 44.26 59.21
CA ALA A 245 -17.53 44.24 58.20
C ALA A 245 -16.59 45.46 58.31
N GLY A 246 -15.29 45.20 58.31
CA GLY A 246 -14.21 46.17 58.32
C GLY A 246 -14.01 46.88 57.00
N ALA A 247 -12.95 47.70 56.97
CA ALA A 247 -12.54 48.39 55.75
C ALA A 247 -12.21 47.39 54.63
N PRO A 248 -12.46 47.75 53.36
CA PRO A 248 -12.14 46.88 52.24
C PRO A 248 -10.67 46.93 51.83
N SER A 249 -10.13 45.80 51.36
CA SER A 249 -8.79 45.67 50.79
C SER A 249 -8.62 46.49 49.50
N ASN A 250 -7.41 46.50 48.95
CA ASN A 250 -7.17 46.85 47.55
C ASN A 250 -7.95 45.91 46.62
N ILE A 251 -8.24 46.39 45.40
CA ILE A 251 -8.82 45.57 44.34
C ILE A 251 -7.69 44.87 43.62
N MET A 252 -7.85 43.57 43.36
CA MET A 252 -7.00 42.80 42.46
C MET A 252 -7.82 42.30 41.28
N SER A 253 -7.16 42.03 40.15
CA SER A 253 -7.82 41.48 38.97
C SER A 253 -7.02 40.33 38.37
N ALA A 254 -7.72 39.34 37.84
CA ALA A 254 -7.15 38.23 37.09
C ALA A 254 -8.14 37.75 36.03
N MET A 255 -7.62 37.02 35.04
CA MET A 255 -8.38 36.28 34.03
C MET A 255 -7.97 34.82 34.14
N SER A 256 -8.90 33.88 34.02
CA SER A 256 -8.56 32.50 33.68
C SER A 256 -8.02 32.46 32.26
N ASP A 257 -6.88 31.79 32.08
CA ASP A 257 -6.22 31.63 30.79
C ASP A 257 -6.12 30.14 30.47
N ASP A 258 -6.95 29.74 29.51
CA ASP A 258 -7.02 28.38 28.98
C ASP A 258 -6.30 28.23 27.64
N THR A 259 -5.57 29.25 27.17
CA THR A 259 -4.92 29.17 25.87
C THR A 259 -3.66 28.30 25.97
N PRO A 260 -3.64 27.12 25.32
CA PRO A 260 -2.43 26.31 25.26
C PRO A 260 -1.43 26.97 24.32
N PRO A 261 -0.13 26.71 24.51
CA PRO A 261 0.88 27.27 23.62
C PRO A 261 0.73 26.76 22.20
N VAL A 262 0.74 27.65 21.21
CA VAL A 262 0.67 27.27 19.79
C VAL A 262 2.09 27.18 19.24
N VAL A 263 2.37 26.09 18.54
CA VAL A 263 3.65 25.83 17.86
C VAL A 263 3.41 25.78 16.35
N SER A 264 4.29 26.36 15.56
CA SER A 264 4.22 26.27 14.09
C SER A 264 5.61 26.20 13.46
N PHE A 265 5.84 25.25 12.55
CA PHE A 265 7.07 25.16 11.77
C PHE A 265 7.18 26.29 10.74
N VAL A 266 8.39 26.80 10.51
CA VAL A 266 8.64 28.01 9.69
C VAL A 266 9.39 27.69 8.40
N ASN A 267 10.30 26.72 8.44
CA ASN A 267 11.25 26.45 7.35
C ASN A 267 11.06 25.08 6.67
N CYS A 268 9.93 24.42 6.92
CA CYS A 268 9.60 23.13 6.34
C CYS A 268 8.09 23.08 6.01
N GLU A 269 7.76 22.42 4.90
CA GLU A 269 6.39 22.10 4.51
C GLU A 269 6.04 20.64 4.84
N GLU A 270 4.76 20.35 5.00
CA GLU A 270 4.27 18.96 5.22
C GLU A 270 4.66 18.08 4.02
N ASP A 271 5.11 16.85 4.29
CA ASP A 271 5.57 15.86 3.31
C ASP A 271 6.76 16.34 2.45
N GLN A 272 7.53 17.33 2.92
CA GLN A 272 8.73 17.78 2.21
C GLN A 272 9.80 16.69 2.15
N VAL A 273 10.44 16.54 0.99
CA VAL A 273 11.52 15.57 0.76
C VAL A 273 12.89 16.24 0.82
N PHE A 274 13.86 15.60 1.48
CA PHE A 274 15.24 16.04 1.59
C PHE A 274 16.21 15.02 0.99
N GLY A 275 17.09 15.50 0.10
CA GLY A 275 18.18 14.72 -0.50
C GLY A 275 19.43 14.60 0.38
N THR A 276 19.28 14.70 1.70
CA THR A 276 20.38 14.79 2.68
C THR A 276 19.96 14.18 4.01
N ASP A 277 20.91 13.55 4.69
CA ASP A 277 20.77 12.94 6.02
C ASP A 277 20.84 13.97 7.17
N ASN A 278 21.12 15.24 6.82
CA ASN A 278 21.24 16.36 7.74
C ASN A 278 20.19 17.44 7.42
N VAL A 279 19.21 17.62 8.30
CA VAL A 279 18.07 18.55 8.09
C VAL A 279 17.85 19.42 9.32
N SER A 280 17.67 20.72 9.11
CA SER A 280 17.37 21.68 10.18
C SER A 280 15.90 22.12 10.14
N PHE A 281 15.24 22.11 11.29
CA PHE A 281 13.86 22.58 11.45
C PHE A 281 13.83 23.79 12.39
N GLU A 282 12.96 24.74 12.08
CA GLU A 282 12.72 25.97 12.86
C GLU A 282 11.22 26.10 13.14
N TRP A 283 10.86 26.58 14.34
CA TRP A 283 9.47 26.79 14.75
C TRP A 283 9.28 28.10 15.53
N ASP A 284 8.09 28.66 15.38
CA ASP A 284 7.59 29.82 16.12
C ASP A 284 6.60 29.39 17.22
N LEU A 285 6.48 30.22 18.26
CA LEU A 285 5.59 30.04 19.41
C LEU A 285 4.74 31.29 19.65
N THR A 286 3.51 31.13 20.14
CA THR A 286 2.65 32.26 20.53
C THR A 286 3.03 32.89 21.87
N GLU A 287 3.73 32.14 22.73
CA GLU A 287 4.07 32.53 24.10
C GLU A 287 5.47 33.16 24.17
N GLU A 288 5.60 34.17 25.02
CA GLU A 288 6.90 34.71 25.40
C GLU A 288 7.72 33.68 26.19
N GLU A 289 9.05 33.72 26.08
CA GLU A 289 9.97 32.77 26.72
C GLU A 289 9.75 32.63 28.24
N SER A 290 9.38 33.72 28.92
CA SER A 290 9.13 33.73 30.37
C SER A 290 7.87 32.97 30.79
N ALA A 291 6.96 32.69 29.84
CA ALA A 291 5.71 31.96 30.10
C ALA A 291 5.83 30.45 29.80
N LEU A 292 7.01 29.96 29.41
CA LEU A 292 7.25 28.56 29.06
C LEU A 292 7.86 27.77 30.22
N ALA A 293 7.32 26.58 30.48
CA ALA A 293 7.86 25.63 31.45
C ALA A 293 8.79 24.59 30.80
N ARG A 294 8.45 24.10 29.59
CA ARG A 294 9.21 23.04 28.91
C ARG A 294 8.96 23.05 27.40
N ILE A 295 10.01 22.73 26.64
CA ILE A 295 9.94 22.33 25.24
C ILE A 295 10.53 20.93 25.13
N SER A 296 9.83 20.03 24.44
CA SER A 296 10.27 18.67 24.13
C SER A 296 10.12 18.42 22.64
N VAL A 297 11.18 17.93 22.00
CA VAL A 297 11.21 17.60 20.58
C VAL A 297 11.37 16.09 20.45
N PHE A 298 10.58 15.47 19.59
CA PHE A 298 10.59 14.03 19.35
C PHE A 298 10.85 13.76 17.87
N LEU A 299 11.75 12.85 17.56
CA LEU A 299 11.94 12.28 16.24
C LEU A 299 11.48 10.82 16.28
N ASP A 300 10.50 10.46 15.45
CA ASP A 300 9.95 9.10 15.35
C ASP A 300 9.49 8.49 16.69
N GLY A 301 9.07 9.37 17.61
CA GLY A 301 8.62 9.01 18.95
C GLY A 301 9.72 8.99 20.03
N GLU A 302 10.98 9.15 19.68
CA GLU A 302 12.09 9.29 20.64
C GLU A 302 12.38 10.76 20.98
N GLU A 303 12.47 11.09 22.26
CA GLU A 303 12.74 12.46 22.71
C GLU A 303 14.22 12.84 22.48
N LEU A 304 14.44 13.93 21.75
CA LEU A 304 15.76 14.47 21.49
C LEU A 304 16.30 15.22 22.74
N PRO A 305 17.56 14.96 23.14
CA PRO A 305 18.15 15.62 24.29
C PRO A 305 18.55 17.08 23.99
N GLY A 306 18.66 17.90 25.04
CA GLY A 306 19.30 19.23 24.94
C GLY A 306 18.36 20.40 24.62
N MET A 307 17.05 20.18 24.63
CA MET A 307 16.05 21.24 24.45
C MET A 307 15.84 22.05 25.74
N ASP A 308 15.76 23.36 25.59
CA ASP A 308 15.41 24.31 26.66
C ASP A 308 14.26 25.25 26.22
N THR A 309 13.80 26.12 27.09
CA THR A 309 12.67 27.04 26.81
C THR A 309 12.99 28.10 25.75
N THR A 310 14.28 28.29 25.41
CA THR A 310 14.75 29.23 24.38
C THR A 310 14.90 28.57 23.00
N SER A 311 14.78 27.24 22.93
CA SER A 311 14.96 26.48 21.70
C SER A 311 13.87 26.81 20.68
N ARG A 312 14.29 27.20 19.47
CA ARG A 312 13.43 27.52 18.30
C ARG A 312 13.80 26.74 17.05
N SER A 313 14.79 25.85 17.17
CA SER A 313 15.26 25.03 16.07
C SER A 313 15.91 23.75 16.56
N VAL A 314 16.02 22.78 15.65
CA VAL A 314 16.78 21.55 15.85
C VAL A 314 17.50 21.19 14.54
N CYS A 315 18.75 20.73 14.64
CA CYS A 315 19.45 20.09 13.54
C CYS A 315 19.47 18.58 13.77
N LEU A 316 18.86 17.85 12.85
CA LEU A 316 18.88 16.40 12.80
C LEU A 316 20.07 15.95 11.95
N HIS A 317 20.70 14.88 12.37
CA HIS A 317 21.89 14.30 11.75
C HIS A 317 21.72 12.79 11.60
N ASP A 318 22.43 12.20 10.65
CA ASP A 318 22.46 10.75 10.41
C ASP A 318 21.05 10.15 10.23
N LEU A 319 20.15 10.88 9.56
CA LEU A 319 18.79 10.40 9.26
C LEU A 319 18.85 9.22 8.29
N GLU A 320 18.05 8.20 8.58
CA GLU A 320 17.89 7.04 7.70
C GLU A 320 17.01 7.40 6.49
N GLU A 321 17.05 6.57 5.45
CA GLU A 321 16.14 6.74 4.31
C GLU A 321 14.70 6.40 4.72
N GLY A 322 13.75 7.23 4.29
CA GLY A 322 12.33 6.97 4.47
C GLY A 322 11.56 8.14 5.07
N THR A 323 10.45 7.80 5.71
CA THR A 323 9.52 8.78 6.31
C THR A 323 9.83 8.97 7.78
N HIS A 324 9.94 10.23 8.19
CA HIS A 324 10.19 10.63 9.56
C HIS A 324 9.08 11.56 10.06
N LEU A 325 8.80 11.49 11.37
CA LEU A 325 7.86 12.35 12.06
C LEU A 325 8.60 13.18 13.12
N LEU A 326 8.69 14.49 12.90
CA LEU A 326 9.19 15.42 13.89
C LEU A 326 8.02 16.03 14.66
N LYS A 327 8.01 15.88 15.98
CA LYS A 327 6.99 16.45 16.86
C LYS A 327 7.60 17.38 17.89
N VAL A 328 7.12 18.61 17.96
CA VAL A 328 7.47 19.59 18.99
C VAL A 328 6.29 19.73 19.94
N THR A 329 6.54 19.52 21.23
CA THR A 329 5.57 19.70 22.32
C THR A 329 6.06 20.80 23.25
N VAL A 330 5.18 21.75 23.55
CA VAL A 330 5.49 22.91 24.40
C VAL A 330 4.51 22.95 25.56
N MET A 331 5.03 23.22 26.75
CA MET A 331 4.25 23.37 27.97
C MET A 331 4.52 24.73 28.58
N ASN A 332 3.46 25.48 28.87
CA ASN A 332 3.58 26.78 29.56
C ASN A 332 3.73 26.60 31.09
N ASP A 333 4.02 27.69 31.80
CA ASP A 333 4.13 27.77 33.27
C ASP A 333 2.85 27.38 34.04
N ARG A 334 1.71 27.27 33.32
CA ARG A 334 0.41 26.82 33.81
C ARG A 334 0.11 25.36 33.49
N PHE A 335 1.09 24.59 33.00
CA PHE A 335 0.96 23.18 32.62
C PHE A 335 -0.07 22.92 31.49
N LEU A 336 -0.35 23.92 30.65
CA LEU A 336 -1.07 23.71 29.38
C LEU A 336 -0.05 23.31 28.32
N THR A 337 -0.40 22.30 27.53
CA THR A 337 0.45 21.77 26.46
C THR A 337 -0.16 22.03 25.11
N GLY A 338 0.66 22.48 24.15
CA GLY A 338 0.33 22.39 22.74
C GLY A 338 1.45 21.70 21.99
N SER A 339 1.13 21.21 20.80
CA SER A 339 2.07 20.48 19.97
C SER A 339 1.85 20.77 18.50
N ALA A 340 2.92 20.71 17.74
CA ALA A 340 2.90 20.59 16.29
C ALA A 340 3.75 19.39 15.89
N ASP A 341 3.34 18.70 14.84
CA ASP A 341 4.11 17.66 14.20
C ASP A 341 4.17 17.95 12.69
N ILE A 342 5.23 17.45 12.07
CA ILE A 342 5.46 17.56 10.64
C ILE A 342 6.03 16.23 10.14
N MET A 343 5.38 15.68 9.11
CA MET A 343 5.91 14.55 8.36
C MET A 343 6.87 15.05 7.28
N PHE A 344 8.01 14.40 7.17
CA PHE A 344 8.98 14.68 6.10
C PHE A 344 9.64 13.39 5.64
N HIS A 345 10.29 13.45 4.48
CA HIS A 345 10.94 12.30 3.88
C HIS A 345 12.42 12.56 3.60
N VAL A 346 13.24 11.54 3.75
CA VAL A 346 14.68 11.56 3.44
C VAL A 346 14.92 10.55 2.33
N ASP A 347 15.39 11.03 1.19
CA ASP A 347 15.71 10.23 0.00
C ASP A 347 17.21 10.36 -0.29
N LEU A 348 17.95 9.26 -0.13
CA LEU A 348 19.42 9.21 -0.27
C LEU A 348 19.88 8.25 -1.37
N GLU A 349 18.98 7.40 -1.85
CA GLU A 349 19.29 6.34 -2.79
C GLU A 349 18.88 6.74 -4.21
N PRO A 350 19.61 6.27 -5.24
CA PRO A 350 19.17 6.43 -6.61
C PRO A 350 18.01 5.47 -6.95
N PRO A 351 17.15 5.85 -7.91
CA PRO A 351 16.01 5.02 -8.30
C PRO A 351 16.47 3.68 -8.87
N VAL A 352 15.69 2.64 -8.67
CA VAL A 352 15.92 1.32 -9.26
C VAL A 352 15.25 1.26 -10.64
N ILE A 353 16.00 0.83 -11.65
CA ILE A 353 15.52 0.68 -13.03
C ILE A 353 15.71 -0.76 -13.50
N GLY A 354 14.86 -1.25 -14.42
CA GLY A 354 14.94 -2.58 -15.03
C GLY A 354 14.32 -2.63 -16.42
N PHE A 355 14.82 -3.48 -17.33
CA PHE A 355 14.17 -3.72 -18.63
C PHE A 355 13.14 -4.85 -18.51
N ASP A 356 12.05 -4.77 -19.28
CA ASP A 356 11.01 -5.82 -19.30
C ASP A 356 11.45 -7.12 -19.98
N HIS A 357 12.47 -7.02 -20.84
CA HIS A 357 13.02 -8.17 -21.57
C HIS A 357 14.27 -8.70 -20.88
N ASP A 358 14.40 -10.02 -20.72
CA ASP A 358 15.61 -10.63 -20.16
C ASP A 358 16.71 -10.83 -21.21
N GLY A 359 17.97 -10.59 -20.84
CA GLY A 359 19.12 -10.80 -21.72
C GLY A 359 19.17 -9.87 -22.93
N THR A 360 19.73 -10.38 -24.05
CA THR A 360 19.88 -9.64 -25.31
C THR A 360 18.59 -9.68 -26.12
N ILE A 361 18.21 -8.54 -26.71
CA ILE A 361 17.08 -8.46 -27.63
C ILE A 361 17.58 -8.72 -29.05
N TYR A 362 17.00 -9.68 -29.76
CA TYR A 362 17.29 -9.94 -31.17
C TYR A 362 16.08 -9.52 -32.01
N VAL A 363 16.29 -8.73 -33.06
CA VAL A 363 15.21 -8.25 -33.93
C VAL A 363 15.59 -8.25 -35.40
N ARG A 364 14.62 -8.61 -36.25
CA ARG A 364 14.72 -8.60 -37.72
C ARG A 364 14.26 -7.31 -38.40
N SER A 365 14.03 -6.25 -37.64
CA SER A 365 13.57 -4.97 -38.16
C SER A 365 14.38 -3.82 -37.59
N ARG A 366 14.58 -2.78 -38.42
CA ARG A 366 15.21 -1.54 -38.00
C ARG A 366 14.44 -0.82 -36.90
N ARG A 367 13.12 -0.91 -36.93
CA ARG A 367 12.27 -0.31 -35.91
C ARG A 367 12.04 -1.30 -34.78
N ILE A 368 12.28 -0.86 -33.56
CA ILE A 368 12.10 -1.63 -32.33
C ILE A 368 11.49 -0.74 -31.26
N GLU A 369 10.56 -1.30 -30.49
CA GLU A 369 10.06 -0.69 -29.26
C GLU A 369 10.71 -1.41 -28.08
N VAL A 370 11.31 -0.64 -27.18
CA VAL A 370 11.94 -1.16 -25.97
C VAL A 370 11.29 -0.49 -24.77
N SER A 371 10.87 -1.30 -23.80
CA SER A 371 10.25 -0.84 -22.56
C SER A 371 11.09 -1.23 -21.34
N TRP A 372 10.91 -0.48 -20.27
CA TRP A 372 11.57 -0.64 -18.99
C TRP A 372 10.64 -0.20 -17.87
N TRP A 373 10.96 -0.52 -16.64
CA TRP A 373 10.33 0.00 -15.45
C TRP A 373 11.36 0.74 -14.60
N GLY A 374 10.89 1.69 -13.80
CA GLY A 374 11.68 2.35 -12.78
C GLY A 374 10.82 2.63 -11.57
N MET A 375 11.40 2.44 -10.39
CA MET A 375 10.78 2.71 -9.11
C MET A 375 11.78 3.40 -8.20
N ASP A 376 11.26 4.15 -7.25
CA ASP A 376 12.02 4.74 -6.17
C ASP A 376 11.32 4.41 -4.84
N ASN A 377 12.08 4.30 -3.76
CA ASN A 377 11.54 3.85 -2.47
C ASN A 377 10.81 4.97 -1.73
N VAL A 378 11.28 6.21 -1.88
CA VAL A 378 10.81 7.36 -1.10
C VAL A 378 10.09 8.35 -2.01
N THR A 379 10.66 8.62 -3.18
CA THR A 379 10.09 9.53 -4.16
C THR A 379 9.52 8.77 -5.36
N SER A 380 9.37 9.48 -6.48
CA SER A 380 9.00 8.88 -7.75
C SER A 380 10.06 9.20 -8.79
N VAL A 381 10.20 8.32 -9.79
CA VAL A 381 11.06 8.61 -10.93
C VAL A 381 10.50 9.81 -11.70
N THR A 382 11.18 10.94 -11.60
CA THR A 382 10.79 12.21 -12.22
C THR A 382 10.89 12.15 -13.74
N GLY A 383 11.87 11.41 -14.26
CA GLY A 383 11.97 11.12 -15.68
C GLY A 383 13.12 10.20 -16.07
N TYR A 384 13.15 9.89 -17.36
CA TYR A 384 14.15 9.04 -17.99
C TYR A 384 14.90 9.80 -19.08
N LEU A 385 16.20 9.53 -19.19
CA LEU A 385 17.01 9.88 -20.34
C LEU A 385 17.45 8.61 -21.05
N VAL A 386 17.54 8.66 -22.38
CA VAL A 386 17.97 7.53 -23.20
C VAL A 386 19.10 7.92 -24.11
N ARG A 387 20.02 7.00 -24.38
CA ARG A 387 20.99 7.14 -25.45
C ARG A 387 21.31 5.80 -26.09
N VAL A 388 21.70 5.83 -27.36
CA VAL A 388 22.08 4.66 -28.12
C VAL A 388 23.56 4.76 -28.49
N ASP A 389 24.29 3.66 -28.33
CA ASP A 389 25.69 3.49 -28.73
C ASP A 389 26.66 4.54 -28.16
N GLY A 390 26.37 5.03 -26.96
CA GLY A 390 27.17 6.05 -26.28
C GLY A 390 27.05 7.45 -26.89
N GLY A 391 25.98 7.71 -27.65
CA GLY A 391 25.63 9.04 -28.13
C GLY A 391 25.22 10.02 -27.02
N GLU A 392 24.64 11.14 -27.40
CA GLU A 392 24.12 12.15 -26.45
C GLU A 392 22.87 11.64 -25.73
N TRP A 393 22.66 12.09 -24.49
CA TRP A 393 21.46 11.79 -23.73
C TRP A 393 20.26 12.58 -24.28
N GLU A 394 19.20 11.86 -24.62
CA GLU A 394 17.92 12.41 -25.05
C GLU A 394 16.87 12.28 -23.94
N VAL A 395 16.08 13.33 -23.72
CA VAL A 395 15.04 13.35 -22.68
C VAL A 395 13.84 12.53 -23.14
N ASN A 396 13.49 11.47 -22.39
CA ASN A 396 12.31 10.64 -22.62
C ASN A 396 11.13 10.97 -21.68
N GLY A 397 11.29 11.99 -20.82
CA GLY A 397 10.27 12.39 -19.85
C GLY A 397 9.89 11.24 -18.92
N ARG A 398 8.60 11.07 -18.61
CA ARG A 398 8.11 9.96 -17.78
C ARG A 398 7.74 8.68 -18.55
N ALA A 399 8.06 8.62 -19.85
CA ALA A 399 7.71 7.45 -20.66
C ALA A 399 8.62 6.26 -20.33
N VAL A 400 7.99 5.12 -20.08
CA VAL A 400 8.62 3.82 -19.71
C VAL A 400 8.97 2.98 -20.95
N GLY A 401 9.29 3.64 -22.06
CA GLY A 401 9.67 3.00 -23.30
C GLY A 401 10.04 3.99 -24.39
N VAL A 402 10.69 3.49 -25.44
CA VAL A 402 11.13 4.28 -26.59
C VAL A 402 11.03 3.45 -27.88
N SER A 403 10.63 4.11 -28.98
CA SER A 403 10.68 3.55 -30.33
C SER A 403 11.99 3.99 -31.00
N LEU A 404 12.90 3.05 -31.23
CA LEU A 404 14.18 3.30 -31.88
C LEU A 404 14.12 2.91 -33.36
N THR A 405 14.95 3.56 -34.17
CA THR A 405 15.28 3.12 -35.54
C THR A 405 16.78 2.88 -35.60
N LEU A 406 17.18 1.62 -35.68
CA LEU A 406 18.55 1.14 -35.63
C LEU A 406 18.95 0.52 -36.97
N GLU A 407 20.23 0.62 -37.32
CA GLU A 407 20.77 -0.05 -38.50
C GLU A 407 21.12 -1.52 -38.19
N GLU A 408 21.57 -2.28 -39.18
CA GLU A 408 22.01 -3.66 -38.93
C GLU A 408 23.29 -3.65 -38.08
N GLY A 409 23.26 -4.28 -36.91
CA GLY A 409 24.23 -3.92 -35.90
C GLY A 409 24.02 -4.57 -34.54
N ASP A 410 25.12 -4.62 -33.78
CA ASP A 410 25.05 -4.68 -32.34
C ASP A 410 24.90 -3.25 -31.82
N HIS A 411 23.84 -3.01 -31.06
CA HIS A 411 23.51 -1.73 -30.47
C HIS A 411 23.38 -1.85 -28.95
N TYR A 412 23.66 -0.75 -28.27
CA TYR A 412 23.45 -0.64 -26.83
C TYR A 412 22.54 0.53 -26.50
N LEU A 413 21.37 0.23 -25.93
CA LEU A 413 20.50 1.22 -25.34
C LEU A 413 20.90 1.41 -23.88
N GLU A 414 21.21 2.64 -23.49
CA GLU A 414 21.40 3.04 -22.09
C GLU A 414 20.23 3.91 -21.67
N VAL A 415 19.63 3.60 -20.53
CA VAL A 415 18.51 4.34 -19.94
C VAL A 415 18.93 4.80 -18.55
N MET A 416 18.80 6.10 -18.31
CA MET A 416 19.04 6.72 -17.01
C MET A 416 17.69 7.07 -16.38
N ALA A 417 17.42 6.60 -15.18
CA ALA A 417 16.31 7.07 -14.36
C ALA A 417 16.82 8.17 -13.43
N VAL A 418 16.02 9.22 -13.22
CA VAL A 418 16.31 10.32 -12.30
C VAL A 418 15.10 10.52 -11.39
N ASP A 419 15.32 10.58 -10.08
CA ASP A 419 14.29 10.85 -9.08
C ASP A 419 14.03 12.37 -8.90
N GLU A 420 13.35 12.75 -7.82
CA GLU A 420 13.05 14.15 -7.50
C GLU A 420 14.24 14.90 -6.85
N MET A 421 15.12 14.18 -6.15
CA MET A 421 16.33 14.72 -5.51
C MET A 421 17.53 14.83 -6.47
N GLY A 422 17.38 14.33 -7.70
CA GLY A 422 18.40 14.33 -8.73
C GLY A 422 19.37 13.16 -8.63
N HIS A 423 19.14 12.16 -7.77
CA HIS A 423 19.93 10.93 -7.89
C HIS A 423 19.53 10.18 -9.15
N SER A 424 20.47 9.41 -9.66
CA SER A 424 20.29 8.74 -10.95
C SER A 424 20.97 7.39 -10.99
N SER A 425 20.33 6.47 -11.69
CA SER A 425 20.85 5.15 -12.01
C SER A 425 20.82 4.94 -13.51
N VAL A 426 21.75 4.14 -14.03
CA VAL A 426 21.85 3.85 -15.46
C VAL A 426 21.83 2.35 -15.68
N MET A 427 21.00 1.89 -16.61
CA MET A 427 20.99 0.51 -17.08
C MET A 427 21.26 0.42 -18.57
N LYS A 428 21.91 -0.68 -18.98
CA LYS A 428 22.32 -0.95 -20.35
C LYS A 428 21.67 -2.22 -20.88
N LYS A 429 21.08 -2.14 -22.08
CA LYS A 429 20.51 -3.27 -22.83
C LYS A 429 21.23 -3.44 -24.16
N ARG A 430 21.67 -4.67 -24.44
CA ARG A 430 22.19 -5.05 -25.76
C ARG A 430 21.03 -5.42 -26.68
N ILE A 431 21.03 -4.83 -27.87
CA ILE A 431 20.07 -5.07 -28.95
C ILE A 431 20.88 -5.50 -30.17
N VAL A 432 20.51 -6.63 -30.77
CA VAL A 432 21.13 -7.15 -32.00
C VAL A 432 20.10 -7.06 -33.10
N VAL A 433 20.33 -6.15 -34.04
CA VAL A 433 19.52 -6.01 -35.25
C VAL A 433 20.14 -6.88 -36.33
N ASP A 434 19.44 -7.96 -36.66
CA ASP A 434 19.87 -8.93 -37.65
C ASP A 434 18.76 -9.14 -38.67
N MET A 435 18.99 -8.71 -39.91
CA MET A 435 18.02 -8.79 -41.00
C MET A 435 18.42 -9.83 -42.05
N VAL A 436 19.47 -10.62 -41.78
CA VAL A 436 20.03 -11.58 -42.72
C VAL A 436 19.56 -12.98 -42.35
N SER A 437 19.04 -13.73 -43.31
CA SER A 437 18.67 -15.12 -43.07
C SER A 437 19.90 -15.99 -42.78
N PRO A 438 19.78 -17.00 -41.90
CA PRO A 438 20.84 -17.96 -41.65
C PRO A 438 21.14 -18.81 -42.90
N VAL A 439 22.28 -19.47 -42.92
CA VAL A 439 22.66 -20.44 -43.96
C VAL A 439 22.35 -21.84 -43.48
N VAL A 440 21.71 -22.62 -44.36
CA VAL A 440 21.44 -24.05 -44.18
C VAL A 440 21.67 -24.79 -45.49
N ASN A 441 22.59 -25.77 -45.48
CA ASN A 441 22.83 -26.67 -46.61
C ASN A 441 23.11 -28.10 -46.10
N VAL A 442 22.78 -29.12 -46.91
CA VAL A 442 23.23 -30.49 -46.65
C VAL A 442 24.64 -30.68 -47.21
N LYS A 443 25.57 -31.10 -46.34
CA LYS A 443 26.98 -31.33 -46.69
C LYS A 443 27.26 -32.78 -47.08
N ASP A 444 26.62 -33.72 -46.38
CA ASP A 444 26.76 -35.16 -46.60
C ASP A 444 25.47 -35.86 -46.19
N PRO A 445 25.02 -36.90 -46.92
CA PRO A 445 25.55 -37.41 -48.19
C PRO A 445 25.22 -36.52 -49.40
N GLU A 446 25.72 -36.89 -50.59
CA GLU A 446 25.37 -36.23 -51.85
C GLU A 446 23.88 -36.38 -52.20
N PRO A 447 23.23 -35.37 -52.80
CA PRO A 447 21.83 -35.45 -53.21
C PRO A 447 21.56 -36.60 -54.18
N GLY A 448 20.46 -37.31 -53.98
CA GLY A 448 20.06 -38.45 -54.83
C GLY A 448 20.69 -39.79 -54.44
N ILE A 449 21.34 -39.89 -53.27
CA ILE A 449 21.91 -41.16 -52.79
C ILE A 449 20.85 -42.28 -52.69
N HIS A 450 21.27 -43.51 -53.03
CA HIS A 450 20.50 -44.73 -52.85
C HIS A 450 21.03 -45.50 -51.63
N LEU A 451 20.13 -45.97 -50.76
CA LEU A 451 20.48 -46.62 -49.50
C LEU A 451 19.80 -47.97 -49.34
N ASN A 452 20.59 -49.00 -49.04
CA ASN A 452 20.14 -50.37 -48.70
C ASN A 452 19.74 -50.57 -47.24
N ARG A 453 19.33 -49.48 -46.57
CA ARG A 453 18.96 -49.47 -45.15
C ARG A 453 17.87 -48.44 -44.88
N ASP A 454 17.09 -48.66 -43.84
CA ASP A 454 15.92 -47.85 -43.46
C ASP A 454 16.26 -46.56 -42.68
N ASN A 455 17.50 -46.10 -42.73
CA ASN A 455 17.97 -44.96 -41.97
C ASN A 455 18.99 -44.12 -42.74
N LEU A 456 18.94 -42.82 -42.48
CA LEU A 456 19.83 -41.83 -43.07
C LEU A 456 20.27 -40.84 -42.00
N THR A 457 21.55 -40.49 -42.01
CA THR A 457 22.09 -39.40 -41.21
C THR A 457 22.57 -38.32 -42.17
N LEU A 458 22.03 -37.11 -42.03
CA LEU A 458 22.44 -35.92 -42.76
C LEU A 458 23.42 -35.14 -41.91
N SER A 459 24.54 -34.71 -42.51
CA SER A 459 25.39 -33.66 -41.96
C SER A 459 25.03 -32.33 -42.62
N LEU A 460 24.72 -31.33 -41.79
CA LEU A 460 24.33 -29.99 -42.22
C LEU A 460 25.48 -29.00 -42.03
N GLU A 461 25.51 -27.99 -42.89
CA GLU A 461 26.25 -26.75 -42.69
C GLU A 461 25.27 -25.68 -42.22
N LEU A 462 25.32 -25.36 -40.92
CA LEU A 462 24.52 -24.31 -40.28
C LEU A 462 25.40 -23.15 -39.89
N TYR A 463 25.02 -21.94 -40.29
CA TYR A 463 25.79 -20.75 -39.96
C TYR A 463 24.93 -19.51 -39.91
N ASP A 464 25.15 -18.70 -38.89
CA ASP A 464 24.66 -17.32 -38.82
C ASP A 464 25.74 -16.42 -38.21
N MET A 465 25.94 -15.23 -38.79
CA MET A 465 27.04 -14.34 -38.41
C MET A 465 26.76 -13.50 -37.16
N ARG A 466 25.49 -13.28 -36.79
CA ARG A 466 25.13 -12.18 -35.90
C ARG A 466 24.21 -12.60 -34.76
N SER A 467 22.98 -13.04 -35.05
CA SER A 467 22.04 -13.47 -34.02
C SER A 467 22.28 -14.91 -33.57
N GLY A 468 22.95 -15.71 -34.39
CA GLY A 468 23.16 -17.14 -34.18
C GLY A 468 21.88 -17.93 -34.48
N ILE A 469 22.00 -19.25 -34.54
CA ILE A 469 20.84 -20.11 -34.79
C ILE A 469 19.94 -20.16 -33.55
N GLY A 470 18.64 -19.94 -33.76
CA GLY A 470 17.60 -19.93 -32.73
C GLY A 470 16.79 -21.22 -32.70
N ALA A 471 16.29 -21.67 -33.85
CA ALA A 471 15.46 -22.87 -33.95
C ALA A 471 15.72 -23.63 -35.26
N MET A 472 15.49 -24.94 -35.23
CA MET A 472 15.58 -25.79 -36.42
C MET A 472 14.40 -26.76 -36.45
N SER A 473 13.95 -27.09 -37.66
CA SER A 473 12.90 -28.06 -37.87
C SER A 473 13.01 -28.70 -39.24
N TYR A 474 12.37 -29.84 -39.44
CA TYR A 474 12.31 -30.47 -40.76
C TYR A 474 10.94 -31.10 -41.02
N SER A 475 10.64 -31.39 -42.28
CA SER A 475 9.49 -32.19 -42.69
C SER A 475 9.97 -33.25 -43.66
N LEU A 476 9.64 -34.51 -43.38
CA LEU A 476 9.89 -35.65 -44.26
C LEU A 476 8.60 -35.94 -45.06
N ASP A 477 8.67 -36.01 -46.39
CA ASP A 477 7.57 -36.37 -47.29
C ASP A 477 6.27 -35.60 -47.05
N ASN A 478 6.39 -34.32 -46.66
CA ASN A 478 5.25 -33.46 -46.28
C ASN A 478 4.40 -34.00 -45.11
N SER A 479 4.97 -34.85 -44.24
CA SER A 479 4.27 -35.45 -43.10
C SER A 479 4.01 -34.47 -41.94
N GLY A 480 4.42 -33.21 -42.07
CA GLY A 480 4.34 -32.18 -41.05
C GLY A 480 5.72 -31.83 -40.47
N GLN A 481 5.81 -30.65 -39.86
CA GLN A 481 7.05 -30.09 -39.35
C GLN A 481 7.39 -30.68 -37.96
N VAL A 482 8.61 -31.17 -37.82
CA VAL A 482 9.20 -31.72 -36.60
C VAL A 482 10.27 -30.74 -36.13
N ALA A 483 10.09 -30.18 -34.93
CA ALA A 483 11.10 -29.33 -34.29
C ALA A 483 12.25 -30.19 -33.76
N VAL A 484 13.48 -29.72 -33.94
CA VAL A 484 14.70 -30.37 -33.49
C VAL A 484 15.64 -29.34 -32.89
N GLU A 485 16.50 -29.80 -31.99
CA GLU A 485 17.59 -28.98 -31.48
C GLU A 485 18.49 -28.55 -32.65
N PRO A 486 18.92 -27.27 -32.73
CA PRO A 486 19.84 -26.79 -33.75
C PRO A 486 21.21 -27.50 -33.66
N ASP A 487 21.33 -28.59 -34.39
CA ASP A 487 22.55 -29.39 -34.51
C ASP A 487 22.91 -29.59 -35.98
N ASN A 488 24.19 -29.81 -36.26
CA ASN A 488 24.69 -30.03 -37.62
C ASN A 488 24.37 -31.46 -38.11
N VAL A 489 23.48 -32.20 -37.44
CA VAL A 489 23.16 -33.58 -37.75
C VAL A 489 21.66 -33.84 -37.62
N ILE A 490 21.06 -34.45 -38.64
CA ILE A 490 19.69 -34.99 -38.58
C ILE A 490 19.74 -36.50 -38.84
N THR A 491 19.15 -37.29 -37.94
CA THR A 491 19.04 -38.76 -38.12
C THR A 491 17.60 -39.17 -38.35
N LEU A 492 17.32 -39.76 -39.51
CA LEU A 492 16.04 -40.35 -39.90
C LEU A 492 16.09 -41.88 -39.74
N ARG A 493 15.00 -42.49 -39.27
CA ARG A 493 14.90 -43.93 -39.00
C ARG A 493 13.54 -44.48 -39.42
N ASN A 494 13.46 -45.79 -39.60
CA ASN A 494 12.25 -46.52 -39.99
C ASN A 494 11.65 -46.00 -41.31
N LEU A 495 12.52 -45.70 -42.27
CA LEU A 495 12.14 -45.22 -43.60
C LEU A 495 11.63 -46.38 -44.44
N SER A 496 10.54 -46.15 -45.17
CA SER A 496 9.99 -47.12 -46.12
C SER A 496 10.80 -47.17 -47.41
N GLU A 497 10.63 -48.19 -48.24
CA GLU A 497 11.17 -48.17 -49.61
C GLU A 497 10.52 -47.07 -50.45
N GLY A 498 11.32 -46.44 -51.31
CA GLY A 498 10.90 -45.43 -52.26
C GLY A 498 11.69 -44.13 -52.16
N LEU A 499 11.21 -43.14 -52.93
CA LEU A 499 11.77 -41.80 -52.96
C LEU A 499 11.28 -41.00 -51.76
N HIS A 500 12.23 -40.41 -51.04
CA HIS A 500 11.99 -39.53 -49.91
C HIS A 500 12.49 -38.11 -50.19
N ASN A 501 11.80 -37.11 -49.64
CA ASN A 501 12.23 -35.72 -49.66
C ASN A 501 12.13 -35.13 -48.25
N ILE A 502 13.23 -34.54 -47.78
CA ILE A 502 13.28 -33.79 -46.53
C ILE A 502 13.48 -32.31 -46.81
N LEU A 503 12.62 -31.48 -46.23
CA LEU A 503 12.74 -30.02 -46.21
C LEU A 503 13.14 -29.59 -44.80
N VAL A 504 14.26 -28.90 -44.66
CA VAL A 504 14.80 -28.40 -43.39
C VAL A 504 14.60 -26.89 -43.34
N TRP A 505 14.08 -26.36 -42.23
CA TRP A 505 13.98 -24.94 -41.93
C TRP A 505 14.86 -24.58 -40.75
N VAL A 506 15.54 -23.45 -40.86
CA VAL A 506 16.39 -22.88 -39.82
C VAL A 506 15.97 -21.44 -39.60
N GLU A 507 15.75 -21.10 -38.33
CA GLU A 507 15.44 -19.76 -37.86
C GLU A 507 16.59 -19.28 -36.98
N ASP A 508 17.06 -18.06 -37.24
CA ASP A 508 18.02 -17.42 -36.35
C ASP A 508 17.35 -16.88 -35.08
N ARG A 509 18.07 -16.22 -34.17
CA ARG A 509 17.46 -15.66 -32.95
C ARG A 509 16.66 -14.39 -33.20
N ALA A 510 16.84 -13.73 -34.34
CA ALA A 510 16.10 -12.52 -34.73
C ALA A 510 14.78 -12.83 -35.48
N GLY A 511 14.56 -14.10 -35.85
CA GLY A 511 13.39 -14.59 -36.56
C GLY A 511 13.51 -14.54 -38.08
N ASN A 512 14.74 -14.54 -38.63
CA ASN A 512 14.97 -14.72 -40.07
C ASN A 512 15.00 -16.21 -40.40
N LEU A 513 14.33 -16.57 -41.51
CA LEU A 513 14.13 -17.96 -41.92
C LEU A 513 14.97 -18.29 -43.16
N ALA A 514 15.51 -19.50 -43.18
CA ALA A 514 16.09 -20.14 -44.34
C ALA A 514 15.64 -21.61 -44.44
N SER A 515 15.75 -22.20 -45.62
CA SER A 515 15.40 -23.61 -45.82
C SER A 515 16.20 -24.25 -46.94
N CYS A 516 16.45 -25.56 -46.83
CA CYS A 516 16.98 -26.39 -47.91
C CYS A 516 16.20 -27.71 -48.03
N ASP A 517 16.07 -28.23 -49.24
CA ASP A 517 15.51 -29.55 -49.51
C ASP A 517 16.62 -30.56 -49.87
N PHE A 518 16.34 -31.84 -49.62
CA PHE A 518 17.24 -32.95 -49.94
C PHE A 518 16.44 -34.21 -50.28
N SER A 519 16.78 -34.85 -51.40
CA SER A 519 16.13 -36.08 -51.85
C SER A 519 17.08 -37.27 -51.80
N PHE A 520 16.53 -38.43 -51.46
CA PHE A 520 17.24 -39.70 -51.40
C PHE A 520 16.27 -40.86 -51.63
N THR A 521 16.80 -42.02 -52.00
CA THR A 521 16.00 -43.22 -52.27
C THR A 521 16.38 -44.31 -51.27
N ILE A 522 15.38 -44.86 -50.58
CA ILE A 522 15.55 -46.11 -49.82
C ILE A 522 15.16 -47.25 -50.75
N ASP A 523 16.11 -48.13 -51.01
CA ASP A 523 15.93 -49.33 -51.79
C ASP A 523 16.64 -50.47 -51.08
N MET A 524 15.86 -51.38 -50.50
CA MET A 524 16.34 -52.55 -49.76
C MET A 524 16.09 -53.86 -50.52
N THR A 525 15.67 -53.75 -51.79
CA THR A 525 15.25 -54.88 -52.62
C THR A 525 16.27 -55.18 -53.70
N PRO A 526 16.81 -56.41 -53.78
CA PRO A 526 17.67 -56.78 -54.89
C PRO A 526 16.96 -56.72 -56.25
N PRO A 527 17.69 -56.36 -57.32
CA PRO A 527 17.13 -56.34 -58.66
C PRO A 527 16.80 -57.76 -59.14
N ARG A 528 15.89 -57.88 -60.09
CA ARG A 528 15.49 -59.13 -60.73
C ARG A 528 15.68 -59.04 -62.24
N ILE A 529 15.93 -60.17 -62.89
CA ILE A 529 15.94 -60.20 -64.36
C ILE A 529 14.52 -60.49 -64.85
N LEU A 530 13.95 -59.55 -65.59
CA LEU A 530 12.60 -59.66 -66.14
C LEU A 530 12.59 -60.43 -67.46
N SER A 531 13.59 -60.24 -68.32
CA SER A 531 13.64 -60.93 -69.61
C SER A 531 15.05 -61.02 -70.20
N TRP A 532 15.21 -62.00 -71.09
CA TRP A 532 16.41 -62.26 -71.88
C TRP A 532 16.05 -62.32 -73.36
N SER A 533 16.96 -61.86 -74.22
CA SER A 533 16.97 -62.19 -75.64
C SER A 533 18.41 -62.43 -76.08
N PRO A 534 18.71 -63.47 -76.87
CA PRO A 534 17.79 -64.44 -77.46
C PRO A 534 17.29 -65.50 -76.48
N MET A 535 16.15 -66.15 -76.77
CA MET A 535 15.63 -67.29 -76.01
C MET A 535 15.70 -68.59 -76.83
N GLY A 536 15.91 -69.72 -76.16
CA GLY A 536 15.87 -71.04 -76.79
C GLY A 536 16.83 -71.17 -77.98
N SER A 537 16.28 -71.32 -79.19
CA SER A 537 17.04 -71.49 -80.42
C SER A 537 17.01 -70.28 -81.37
N ASP A 538 16.50 -69.13 -80.93
CA ASP A 538 16.14 -68.03 -81.85
C ASP A 538 17.30 -67.08 -82.20
N ALA A 539 18.54 -67.45 -81.83
CA ALA A 539 19.71 -66.62 -82.08
C ALA A 539 20.31 -66.85 -83.48
N SER A 540 20.68 -65.77 -84.17
CA SER A 540 21.59 -65.78 -85.33
C SER A 540 23.05 -65.55 -84.92
N SER A 541 23.99 -65.76 -85.85
CA SER A 541 25.41 -65.46 -85.65
C SER A 541 25.70 -63.99 -85.35
N SER A 542 24.81 -63.08 -85.73
CA SER A 542 24.86 -61.65 -85.47
C SER A 542 24.06 -61.21 -84.23
N SER A 543 23.45 -62.13 -83.49
CA SER A 543 22.63 -61.79 -82.33
C SER A 543 23.44 -61.21 -81.19
N VAL A 544 22.88 -60.18 -80.56
CA VAL A 544 23.36 -59.60 -79.30
C VAL A 544 22.54 -60.15 -78.14
N VAL A 545 23.10 -60.15 -76.94
CA VAL A 545 22.38 -60.53 -75.72
C VAL A 545 21.77 -59.27 -75.12
N TYR A 546 20.47 -59.27 -74.92
CA TYR A 546 19.69 -58.18 -74.33
C TYR A 546 19.07 -58.66 -73.01
N ILE A 547 19.29 -57.91 -71.93
CA ILE A 547 18.80 -58.21 -70.58
C ILE A 547 18.00 -57.00 -70.11
N ILE A 548 16.80 -57.26 -69.55
CA ILE A 548 15.99 -56.25 -68.86
C ILE A 548 15.91 -56.62 -67.38
N PHE A 549 16.26 -55.68 -66.52
CA PHE A 549 16.17 -55.80 -65.07
C PHE A 549 14.85 -55.19 -64.54
N SER A 550 14.50 -55.47 -63.28
CA SER A 550 13.30 -54.89 -62.63
C SER A 550 13.42 -53.41 -62.33
N GLU A 551 14.65 -52.91 -62.31
CA GLU A 551 15.04 -51.57 -61.91
C GLU A 551 16.43 -51.24 -62.48
N GLU A 552 16.88 -50.02 -62.24
CA GLU A 552 18.22 -49.58 -62.62
C GLU A 552 19.29 -50.29 -61.79
N VAL A 553 20.36 -50.74 -62.44
CA VAL A 553 21.43 -51.54 -61.83
C VAL A 553 22.75 -50.77 -61.79
N ASP A 554 23.62 -51.10 -60.84
CA ASP A 554 24.98 -50.56 -60.81
C ASP A 554 25.80 -51.16 -61.97
N GLU A 555 26.06 -50.33 -62.98
CA GLU A 555 26.81 -50.70 -64.19
C GLU A 555 28.21 -51.24 -63.87
N ASP A 556 28.88 -50.67 -62.86
CA ASP A 556 30.23 -51.08 -62.46
C ASP A 556 30.25 -52.44 -61.75
N SER A 557 29.10 -52.86 -61.21
CA SER A 557 28.93 -54.15 -60.52
C SER A 557 28.59 -55.31 -61.46
N LEU A 558 28.20 -55.04 -62.71
CA LEU A 558 27.73 -56.08 -63.63
C LEU A 558 28.88 -57.00 -64.05
N TYR A 559 28.73 -58.27 -63.71
CA TYR A 559 29.55 -59.36 -64.21
C TYR A 559 28.73 -60.26 -65.13
N LEU A 560 29.13 -60.34 -66.40
CA LEU A 560 28.55 -61.25 -67.40
C LEU A 560 29.63 -62.17 -67.95
N ASN A 561 29.40 -63.48 -67.89
CA ASN A 561 30.27 -64.48 -68.48
C ASN A 561 29.52 -65.35 -69.48
N MET A 562 29.90 -65.25 -70.76
CA MET A 562 29.40 -66.10 -71.85
C MET A 562 30.49 -67.00 -72.45
N GLY A 563 31.69 -67.02 -71.86
CA GLY A 563 32.85 -67.75 -72.38
C GLY A 563 33.44 -67.17 -73.68
N ILE A 564 33.00 -65.99 -74.11
CA ILE A 564 33.55 -65.23 -75.24
C ILE A 564 33.67 -63.75 -74.86
N ARG A 565 34.49 -63.01 -75.62
CA ARG A 565 34.68 -61.56 -75.42
C ARG A 565 33.60 -60.75 -76.16
N GLY A 566 33.33 -59.57 -75.63
CA GLY A 566 32.37 -58.61 -76.16
C GLY A 566 32.39 -57.34 -75.30
N PHE A 567 31.58 -56.36 -75.69
CA PHE A 567 31.38 -55.14 -74.92
C PHE A 567 29.92 -55.03 -74.46
N MET A 568 29.72 -54.37 -73.32
CA MET A 568 28.41 -54.10 -72.74
C MET A 568 28.02 -52.65 -73.00
N LYS A 569 26.72 -52.41 -73.19
CA LYS A 569 26.14 -51.08 -73.26
C LYS A 569 24.87 -51.06 -72.42
N PHE A 570 24.79 -50.08 -71.52
CA PHE A 570 23.64 -49.88 -70.65
C PHE A 570 22.70 -48.79 -71.15
N SER A 571 21.45 -48.89 -70.71
CA SER A 571 20.44 -47.86 -70.86
C SER A 571 19.40 -48.04 -69.75
N GLY A 572 19.65 -47.42 -68.58
CA GLY A 572 18.79 -47.53 -67.40
C GLY A 572 18.68 -48.97 -66.91
N ASP A 573 17.48 -49.53 -66.93
CA ASP A 573 17.13 -50.89 -66.49
C ASP A 573 17.51 -52.00 -67.49
N SER A 574 18.34 -51.70 -68.51
CA SER A 574 18.66 -52.65 -69.58
C SER A 574 20.14 -52.68 -69.94
N CYS A 575 20.61 -53.88 -70.30
CA CYS A 575 21.99 -54.11 -70.75
C CYS A 575 22.01 -54.90 -72.07
N ILE A 576 22.85 -54.44 -73.00
CA ILE A 576 23.15 -55.11 -74.26
C ILE A 576 24.60 -55.59 -74.23
N PHE A 577 24.83 -56.91 -74.29
CA PHE A 577 26.14 -57.49 -74.54
C PHE A 577 26.29 -57.83 -76.02
N SER A 578 27.27 -57.19 -76.66
CA SER A 578 27.62 -57.38 -78.07
C SER A 578 28.91 -58.19 -78.19
N PRO A 579 28.85 -59.44 -78.68
CA PRO A 579 30.05 -60.25 -78.92
C PRO A 579 31.04 -59.58 -79.88
N ASP A 580 32.35 -59.73 -79.63
CA ASP A 580 33.40 -59.19 -80.52
C ASP A 580 33.52 -59.95 -81.85
N ALA A 581 32.94 -61.15 -81.91
CA ALA A 581 32.95 -62.01 -83.07
C ALA A 581 31.58 -62.68 -83.25
N TYR A 582 31.26 -63.02 -84.51
CA TYR A 582 30.05 -63.76 -84.84
C TYR A 582 29.91 -65.05 -84.02
N LEU A 583 28.72 -65.28 -83.48
CA LEU A 583 28.42 -66.47 -82.71
C LEU A 583 28.42 -67.70 -83.63
N ILE A 584 29.09 -68.76 -83.21
CA ILE A 584 29.17 -70.02 -83.96
C ILE A 584 27.80 -70.70 -84.06
N PRO A 585 27.24 -70.91 -85.26
CA PRO A 585 25.95 -71.58 -85.41
C PRO A 585 26.00 -73.07 -85.02
N GLY A 586 24.91 -73.56 -84.44
CA GLY A 586 24.77 -74.90 -83.86
C GLY A 586 25.27 -75.03 -82.41
N ARG A 587 26.06 -74.06 -81.90
CA ARG A 587 26.64 -74.06 -80.55
C ARG A 587 25.66 -73.51 -79.50
N TRP A 588 25.70 -74.10 -78.30
CA TRP A 588 25.07 -73.56 -77.10
C TRP A 588 26.00 -72.57 -76.41
N TYR A 589 25.46 -71.41 -76.05
CA TYR A 589 26.12 -70.42 -75.20
C TYR A 589 25.39 -70.38 -73.87
N ASN A 590 26.15 -70.54 -72.79
CA ASN A 590 25.68 -70.39 -71.42
C ASN A 590 26.17 -69.03 -70.91
N ILE A 591 25.26 -68.23 -70.39
CA ILE A 591 25.51 -66.92 -69.83
C ILE A 591 25.27 -67.00 -68.33
N THR A 592 26.22 -66.52 -67.54
CA THR A 592 26.01 -66.22 -66.12
C THR A 592 26.05 -64.71 -65.93
N VAL A 593 25.03 -64.16 -65.28
CA VAL A 593 24.96 -62.74 -64.92
C VAL A 593 24.95 -62.61 -63.41
N MET A 594 25.73 -61.64 -62.90
CA MET A 594 25.78 -61.23 -61.51
C MET A 594 25.77 -59.70 -61.47
N VAL A 595 24.83 -59.07 -60.75
CA VAL A 595 24.75 -57.60 -60.67
C VAL A 595 24.11 -57.15 -59.35
N TYR A 596 24.47 -55.97 -58.87
CA TYR A 596 23.85 -55.26 -57.76
C TYR A 596 23.03 -54.07 -58.28
N ASP A 597 22.04 -53.60 -57.52
CA ASP A 597 21.41 -52.31 -57.80
C ASP A 597 22.29 -51.12 -57.36
N LEU A 598 21.80 -49.89 -57.59
CA LEU A 598 22.46 -48.65 -57.19
C LEU A 598 22.58 -48.47 -55.66
N ALA A 599 21.73 -49.12 -54.87
CA ALA A 599 21.81 -49.15 -53.40
C ALA A 599 22.78 -50.24 -52.88
N GLY A 600 23.27 -51.09 -53.77
CA GLY A 600 24.13 -52.23 -53.47
C GLY A 600 23.39 -53.46 -52.95
N ASN A 601 22.08 -53.62 -53.17
CA ASN A 601 21.41 -54.89 -52.89
C ASN A 601 21.70 -55.91 -54.02
N GLY A 602 21.90 -57.17 -53.61
CA GLY A 602 22.29 -58.23 -54.52
C GLY A 602 23.38 -59.14 -53.95
N PRO A 603 24.10 -59.88 -54.82
CA PRO A 603 23.89 -59.88 -56.25
C PRO A 603 22.67 -60.71 -56.64
N VAL A 604 21.97 -60.31 -57.71
CA VAL A 604 21.13 -61.25 -58.46
C VAL A 604 22.06 -62.14 -59.28
N MET A 605 21.90 -63.47 -59.18
CA MET A 605 22.71 -64.44 -59.93
C MET A 605 21.79 -65.39 -60.69
N GLU A 606 21.82 -65.28 -62.01
CA GLU A 606 21.04 -66.15 -62.89
C GLU A 606 21.89 -66.68 -64.05
N ASN A 607 21.50 -67.87 -64.52
CA ASN A 607 22.09 -68.51 -65.67
C ASN A 607 21.05 -68.59 -66.78
N HIS A 608 21.45 -68.21 -67.99
CA HIS A 608 20.65 -68.34 -69.20
C HIS A 608 21.42 -69.12 -70.26
N SER A 609 20.72 -69.80 -71.15
CA SER A 609 21.36 -70.48 -72.27
C SER A 609 20.53 -70.35 -73.53
N PHE A 610 21.21 -70.15 -74.65
CA PHE A 610 20.58 -70.12 -75.97
C PHE A 610 21.46 -70.84 -76.99
N ARG A 611 20.83 -71.28 -78.08
CA ARG A 611 21.49 -71.93 -79.21
C ARG A 611 21.39 -71.05 -80.44
N VAL A 612 22.49 -70.94 -81.17
CA VAL A 612 22.53 -70.21 -82.44
C VAL A 612 22.00 -71.10 -83.56
N THR A 613 20.93 -70.71 -84.23
CA THR A 613 20.36 -71.37 -85.41
C THR A 613 20.34 -70.42 -86.60
N ASP A 614 21.49 -70.29 -87.28
CA ASP A 614 21.50 -69.59 -88.57
C ASP A 614 20.71 -70.39 -89.61
N LYS A 615 19.71 -69.73 -90.20
CA LYS A 615 18.90 -70.25 -91.30
C LYS A 615 19.38 -69.63 -92.61
N GLY A 616 19.65 -70.45 -93.62
CA GLY A 616 19.86 -70.00 -94.99
C GLY A 616 18.54 -69.90 -95.76
N VAL A 617 18.59 -69.29 -96.94
CA VAL A 617 17.44 -69.18 -97.84
C VAL A 617 17.66 -70.10 -99.03
N ILE A 618 16.72 -71.00 -99.28
CA ILE A 618 16.66 -71.79 -100.50
C ILE A 618 15.64 -71.17 -101.43
N THR A 619 16.00 -71.00 -102.70
CA THR A 619 15.07 -70.64 -103.77
C THR A 619 15.07 -71.72 -104.85
N GLY A 620 14.06 -71.69 -105.71
CA GLY A 620 14.02 -72.55 -106.88
C GLY A 620 12.69 -72.42 -107.62
N LYS A 621 12.58 -73.11 -108.74
CA LYS A 621 11.39 -73.10 -109.58
C LYS A 621 10.95 -74.52 -109.89
N ILE A 622 9.67 -74.82 -109.68
CA ILE A 622 9.11 -76.16 -109.88
C ILE A 622 8.34 -76.18 -111.20
N LEU A 623 8.65 -77.17 -112.04
CA LEU A 623 8.06 -77.39 -113.36
C LEU A 623 7.49 -78.80 -113.47
N ASP A 624 6.68 -79.09 -114.49
CA ASP A 624 6.34 -80.45 -114.90
C ASP A 624 7.39 -81.04 -115.88
N GLU A 625 7.18 -82.27 -116.38
CA GLU A 625 8.05 -82.91 -117.38
C GLU A 625 8.04 -82.20 -118.76
N MET A 626 7.06 -81.32 -119.01
CA MET A 626 6.92 -80.54 -120.25
C MET A 626 7.49 -79.11 -120.13
N GLY A 627 8.02 -78.75 -118.96
CA GLY A 627 8.61 -77.44 -118.66
C GLY A 627 7.61 -76.36 -118.26
N ILE A 628 6.35 -76.71 -117.97
CA ILE A 628 5.30 -75.78 -117.52
C ILE A 628 5.45 -75.57 -116.01
N PRO A 629 5.41 -74.32 -115.50
CA PRO A 629 5.53 -74.09 -114.06
C PRO A 629 4.36 -74.63 -113.24
N ILE A 630 4.68 -75.26 -112.10
CA ILE A 630 3.69 -75.80 -111.16
C ILE A 630 3.51 -74.81 -110.01
N GLY A 631 2.40 -74.06 -110.04
CA GLY A 631 1.99 -73.23 -108.91
C GLY A 631 1.23 -74.02 -107.84
N GLY A 632 1.44 -73.68 -106.57
CA GLY A 632 0.81 -74.37 -105.44
C GLY A 632 1.54 -75.64 -104.95
N ALA A 633 2.74 -75.92 -105.43
CA ALA A 633 3.58 -77.00 -104.91
C ALA A 633 4.13 -76.63 -103.53
N MET A 634 4.07 -77.56 -102.58
CA MET A 634 4.62 -77.40 -101.23
C MET A 634 6.08 -77.88 -101.19
N VAL A 635 6.96 -77.06 -100.61
CA VAL A 635 8.39 -77.30 -100.45
C VAL A 635 8.75 -77.16 -98.98
N PHE A 636 9.23 -78.23 -98.34
CA PHE A 636 9.46 -78.27 -96.89
C PHE A 636 10.57 -79.25 -96.49
N GLU A 637 11.18 -79.05 -95.32
CA GLU A 637 12.00 -80.07 -94.64
C GLU A 637 11.15 -80.89 -93.68
N ASP A 638 10.28 -80.21 -92.93
CA ASP A 638 9.33 -80.77 -91.98
C ASP A 638 7.94 -80.14 -92.25
N GLU A 639 6.86 -80.92 -92.13
CA GLU A 639 5.51 -80.56 -92.58
C GLU A 639 4.90 -79.34 -91.86
N MET A 640 5.54 -78.87 -90.79
CA MET A 640 5.07 -77.76 -89.96
C MET A 640 5.21 -76.36 -90.59
N SER A 641 6.04 -76.15 -91.62
CA SER A 641 6.21 -74.81 -92.24
C SER A 641 6.64 -74.87 -93.72
N PRO A 642 5.74 -75.32 -94.63
CA PRO A 642 6.07 -75.41 -96.04
C PRO A 642 6.11 -74.05 -96.74
N ALA A 643 7.03 -73.88 -97.68
CA ALA A 643 6.95 -72.85 -98.70
C ALA A 643 6.04 -73.33 -99.83
N VAL A 644 5.20 -72.44 -100.37
CA VAL A 644 4.30 -72.78 -101.49
C VAL A 644 4.78 -72.04 -102.74
N THR A 645 4.87 -72.74 -103.87
CA THR A 645 5.24 -72.09 -105.13
C THR A 645 4.16 -71.12 -105.60
N ASN A 646 4.59 -69.99 -106.16
CA ASN A 646 3.69 -69.04 -106.80
C ASN A 646 3.18 -69.55 -108.16
N ALA A 647 2.30 -68.80 -108.83
CA ALA A 647 1.74 -69.17 -110.15
C ALA A 647 2.78 -69.41 -111.26
N TYR A 648 4.04 -68.97 -111.07
CA TYR A 648 5.16 -69.16 -111.99
C TYR A 648 6.13 -70.27 -111.54
N GLY A 649 5.74 -71.08 -110.54
CA GLY A 649 6.51 -72.19 -110.02
C GLY A 649 7.63 -71.82 -109.04
N ASN A 650 7.85 -70.53 -108.73
CA ASN A 650 8.96 -70.12 -107.86
C ASN A 650 8.62 -70.28 -106.38
N PHE A 651 9.56 -70.75 -105.56
CA PHE A 651 9.46 -70.78 -104.09
C PHE A 651 10.66 -70.13 -103.40
N THR A 652 10.48 -69.82 -102.12
CA THR A 652 11.55 -69.40 -101.21
C THR A 652 11.30 -70.05 -99.85
N LEU A 653 12.26 -70.84 -99.37
CA LEU A 653 12.18 -71.58 -98.11
C LEU A 653 13.36 -71.19 -97.22
N LYS A 654 13.08 -70.73 -95.99
CA LYS A 654 14.12 -70.50 -94.97
C LYS A 654 14.32 -71.76 -94.15
N ILE A 655 15.55 -72.25 -94.05
CA ILE A 655 15.87 -73.53 -93.41
C ILE A 655 17.22 -73.45 -92.70
N GLU A 656 17.41 -74.24 -91.65
CA GLU A 656 18.68 -74.32 -90.93
C GLU A 656 19.86 -74.74 -91.83
N MET A 657 21.05 -74.21 -91.52
CA MET A 657 22.27 -74.56 -92.25
C MET A 657 22.63 -76.06 -92.17
N GLY A 658 23.49 -76.50 -93.11
CA GLY A 658 24.01 -77.87 -93.20
C GLY A 658 23.39 -78.68 -94.35
N ARG A 659 23.71 -79.97 -94.41
CA ARG A 659 23.11 -80.89 -95.39
C ARG A 659 21.68 -81.22 -94.95
N ARG A 660 20.72 -80.79 -95.77
CA ARG A 660 19.28 -80.84 -95.50
C ARG A 660 18.57 -81.57 -96.62
N THR A 661 17.45 -82.20 -96.27
CA THR A 661 16.63 -82.97 -97.18
C THR A 661 15.31 -82.24 -97.38
N ILE A 662 15.09 -81.73 -98.60
CA ILE A 662 13.90 -80.95 -98.95
C ILE A 662 12.92 -81.85 -99.69
N HIS A 663 11.69 -81.91 -99.18
CA HIS A 663 10.57 -82.60 -99.77
C HIS A 663 9.71 -81.61 -100.58
N ILE A 664 9.35 -82.02 -101.79
CA ILE A 664 8.53 -81.25 -102.72
C ILE A 664 7.32 -82.10 -103.09
N THR A 665 6.12 -81.58 -102.83
CA THR A 665 4.85 -82.24 -103.17
C THR A 665 3.95 -81.28 -103.94
N ALA A 666 3.25 -81.79 -104.95
CA ALA A 666 2.21 -81.05 -105.66
C ALA A 666 1.04 -81.98 -105.95
N HIS A 667 -0.19 -81.45 -105.91
CA HIS A 667 -1.39 -82.24 -106.18
C HIS A 667 -1.36 -82.80 -107.61
N GLY A 668 -1.54 -84.11 -107.77
CA GLY A 668 -1.42 -84.79 -109.06
C GLY A 668 0.01 -85.16 -109.47
N PHE A 669 1.03 -84.92 -108.64
CA PHE A 669 2.44 -85.26 -108.92
C PHE A 669 3.04 -86.21 -107.86
N GLU A 670 4.09 -86.94 -108.25
CA GLU A 670 4.92 -87.74 -107.35
C GLU A 670 5.78 -86.80 -106.46
N GLN A 671 5.98 -87.18 -105.20
CA GLN A 671 6.83 -86.42 -104.28
C GLN A 671 8.30 -86.54 -104.71
N ARG A 672 9.00 -85.42 -104.74
CA ARG A 672 10.45 -85.37 -105.01
C ARG A 672 11.20 -84.95 -103.77
N THR A 673 12.36 -85.53 -103.55
CA THR A 673 13.24 -85.18 -102.43
C THR A 673 14.61 -84.74 -102.96
N ILE A 674 15.15 -83.65 -102.43
CA ILE A 674 16.43 -83.06 -102.84
C ILE A 674 17.31 -82.88 -101.61
N GLU A 675 18.54 -83.39 -101.64
CA GLU A 675 19.55 -83.04 -100.66
C GLU A 675 20.27 -81.75 -101.08
N VAL A 676 20.32 -80.77 -100.18
CA VAL A 676 20.97 -79.47 -100.38
C VAL A 676 21.86 -79.16 -99.19
N ASN A 677 23.04 -78.62 -99.45
CA ASN A 677 23.90 -78.10 -98.39
C ASN A 677 23.71 -76.59 -98.27
N VAL A 678 23.01 -76.16 -97.22
CA VAL A 678 22.59 -74.77 -97.01
C VAL A 678 23.69 -74.03 -96.26
N LYS A 679 24.16 -72.92 -96.83
CA LYS A 679 25.19 -72.04 -96.24
C LYS A 679 24.53 -70.84 -95.53
N PRO A 680 25.16 -70.30 -94.47
CA PRO A 680 24.60 -69.19 -93.69
C PRO A 680 24.49 -67.91 -94.52
N GLU A 681 23.35 -67.21 -94.40
CA GLU A 681 23.02 -65.93 -95.04
C GLU A 681 23.17 -65.86 -96.58
N GLU A 682 23.42 -66.99 -97.24
CA GLU A 682 23.52 -67.13 -98.69
C GLU A 682 22.18 -67.66 -99.26
N ILE A 683 21.77 -67.12 -100.40
CA ILE A 683 20.64 -67.67 -101.15
C ILE A 683 21.15 -68.86 -101.97
N THR A 684 20.76 -70.07 -101.58
CA THR A 684 21.05 -71.29 -102.33
C THR A 684 19.93 -71.53 -103.33
N ASP A 685 20.16 -71.20 -104.60
CA ASP A 685 19.20 -71.47 -105.66
C ASP A 685 19.31 -72.92 -106.16
N LEU A 686 18.23 -73.67 -106.09
CA LEU A 686 18.13 -75.05 -106.58
C LEU A 686 17.85 -75.12 -108.09
N GLY A 687 17.63 -73.98 -108.75
CA GLY A 687 17.31 -73.92 -110.17
C GLY A 687 15.93 -74.52 -110.49
N GLU A 688 15.78 -75.05 -111.69
CA GLU A 688 14.51 -75.65 -112.16
C GLU A 688 14.41 -77.13 -111.78
N ILE A 689 13.33 -77.49 -111.09
CA ILE A 689 13.05 -78.83 -110.56
C ILE A 689 11.76 -79.36 -111.21
N SER A 690 11.88 -80.34 -112.10
CA SER A 690 10.72 -81.00 -112.70
C SER A 690 10.10 -82.06 -111.78
N LEU A 691 8.76 -82.07 -111.68
CA LEU A 691 7.97 -83.11 -111.02
C LEU A 691 7.25 -83.97 -112.06
N ARG A 692 7.06 -85.24 -111.73
CA ARG A 692 6.39 -86.24 -112.57
C ARG A 692 4.94 -86.44 -112.15
N GLU A 693 4.01 -86.51 -113.09
CA GLU A 693 2.58 -86.72 -112.79
C GLU A 693 2.32 -88.11 -112.17
N ARG A 694 1.46 -88.13 -111.15
CA ARG A 694 1.05 -89.34 -110.44
C ARG A 694 -0.07 -90.02 -111.23
N ARG A 695 0.17 -91.23 -111.73
CA ARG A 695 -0.87 -92.03 -112.38
C ARG A 695 -1.84 -92.57 -111.33
N GLU A 696 -3.03 -91.98 -111.22
CA GLU A 696 -4.07 -92.43 -110.30
C GLU A 696 -4.80 -93.68 -110.82
N ALA A 697 -4.89 -94.69 -109.95
CA ALA A 697 -5.85 -95.78 -110.08
C ALA A 697 -7.17 -95.36 -109.41
N SER A 698 -8.26 -95.53 -110.14
CA SER A 698 -9.64 -95.16 -109.82
C SER A 698 -10.18 -95.71 -108.49
N GLY A 699 -10.86 -94.89 -107.66
CA GLY A 699 -11.81 -95.39 -106.66
C GLY A 699 -12.22 -94.47 -105.49
N SER A 700 -13.30 -93.69 -105.68
CA SER A 700 -14.38 -93.24 -104.77
C SER A 700 -14.14 -92.52 -103.41
N SER A 701 -14.66 -91.28 -103.39
CA SER A 701 -15.49 -90.55 -102.38
C SER A 701 -14.93 -90.07 -101.02
N ASP A 702 -14.77 -88.73 -100.94
CA ASP A 702 -15.41 -87.74 -100.03
C ASP A 702 -15.62 -88.08 -98.53
N MET A 703 -15.58 -87.16 -97.56
CA MET A 703 -15.10 -85.77 -97.32
C MET A 703 -15.66 -85.44 -95.93
N GLY A 704 -14.92 -84.80 -95.03
CA GLY A 704 -15.42 -84.35 -93.73
C GLY A 704 -15.05 -82.89 -93.44
N LEU A 705 -15.83 -82.21 -92.58
CA LEU A 705 -15.43 -80.98 -91.87
C LEU A 705 -16.49 -80.49 -90.85
N MET A 706 -16.00 -79.73 -89.83
CA MET A 706 -16.66 -78.83 -88.83
C MET A 706 -16.78 -79.36 -87.37
N PHE A 707 -16.56 -78.61 -86.25
CA PHE A 707 -16.37 -77.16 -85.97
C PHE A 707 -15.97 -76.85 -84.46
N LEU A 708 -15.28 -75.70 -84.21
CA LEU A 708 -15.36 -74.61 -83.14
C LEU A 708 -15.50 -74.95 -81.62
N LEU A 709 -14.87 -74.35 -80.57
CA LEU A 709 -14.35 -73.02 -80.08
C LEU A 709 -15.33 -71.99 -79.39
N LEU A 710 -15.18 -71.86 -78.03
CA LEU A 710 -15.21 -70.71 -77.02
C LEU A 710 -16.47 -69.81 -76.76
N PRO A 711 -16.68 -69.09 -75.58
CA PRO A 711 -15.73 -68.26 -74.74
C PRO A 711 -15.99 -68.01 -73.19
N PHE A 712 -15.14 -67.18 -72.50
CA PHE A 712 -15.20 -66.65 -71.09
C PHE A 712 -14.65 -65.17 -71.00
N LEU A 713 -15.37 -64.19 -70.41
CA LEU A 713 -14.95 -62.76 -70.22
C LEU A 713 -15.84 -61.99 -69.18
N VAL A 714 -15.43 -61.73 -67.90
CA VAL A 714 -16.19 -60.85 -66.94
C VAL A 714 -15.39 -60.07 -65.84
N ILE A 715 -14.15 -60.38 -65.43
CA ILE A 715 -13.63 -59.89 -64.10
C ILE A 715 -12.80 -58.57 -64.13
N ILE A 716 -13.34 -57.42 -64.57
CA ILE A 716 -12.58 -56.14 -64.57
C ILE A 716 -13.26 -54.96 -63.82
N VAL A 717 -14.52 -55.08 -63.33
CA VAL A 717 -15.31 -53.90 -62.91
C VAL A 717 -15.21 -53.53 -61.40
N VAL A 718 -14.67 -54.37 -60.53
CA VAL A 718 -14.86 -54.20 -59.06
C VAL A 718 -13.84 -53.25 -58.39
N VAL A 719 -12.77 -52.83 -59.07
CA VAL A 719 -11.65 -52.10 -58.44
C VAL A 719 -11.87 -50.58 -58.31
N ILE A 720 -12.91 -49.99 -58.90
CA ILE A 720 -13.02 -48.52 -59.03
C ILE A 720 -13.74 -47.82 -57.84
N LEU A 721 -14.35 -48.55 -56.90
CA LEU A 721 -15.39 -47.98 -56.01
C LEU A 721 -14.99 -47.64 -54.57
N ILE A 722 -13.78 -47.94 -54.09
CA ILE A 722 -13.44 -47.78 -52.66
C ILE A 722 -12.53 -46.56 -52.40
N SER A 723 -12.20 -45.81 -53.45
CA SER A 723 -11.28 -44.66 -53.41
C SER A 723 -11.90 -43.32 -52.97
N LEU A 724 -13.14 -43.24 -52.48
CA LEU A 724 -13.88 -41.97 -52.45
C LEU A 724 -14.47 -41.49 -51.11
N ILE A 725 -14.16 -42.10 -49.96
CA ILE A 725 -14.69 -41.59 -48.67
C ILE A 725 -13.59 -41.46 -47.62
N VAL A 726 -12.55 -40.74 -48.02
CA VAL A 726 -11.84 -39.81 -47.14
C VAL A 726 -12.28 -38.42 -47.57
N ILE A 727 -13.30 -37.84 -46.91
CA ILE A 727 -13.56 -36.39 -46.80
C ILE A 727 -14.68 -36.23 -45.75
N ARG A 728 -14.29 -36.04 -44.48
CA ARG A 728 -14.90 -35.05 -43.57
C ARG A 728 -14.15 -35.01 -42.23
N LYS A 729 -13.01 -34.31 -42.27
CA LYS A 729 -12.71 -33.12 -41.47
C LYS A 729 -13.01 -33.18 -39.94
N ARG A 730 -11.93 -33.16 -39.15
CA ARG A 730 -11.57 -32.27 -37.99
C ARG A 730 -12.74 -31.54 -37.29
N ARG A 731 -12.79 -31.42 -35.94
CA ARG A 731 -11.78 -30.76 -35.05
C ARG A 731 -12.21 -30.85 -33.55
N ASN A 732 -11.25 -30.95 -32.60
CA ASN A 732 -11.08 -30.37 -31.23
C ASN A 732 -12.24 -29.57 -30.56
N ALA A 733 -12.43 -29.41 -29.24
CA ALA A 733 -11.72 -29.71 -27.98
C ALA A 733 -12.65 -29.38 -26.76
N GLU A 734 -12.11 -29.56 -25.54
CA GLU A 734 -12.41 -28.91 -24.24
C GLU A 734 -13.26 -29.63 -23.18
N LYS A 735 -12.79 -29.45 -21.94
CA LYS A 735 -13.09 -30.15 -20.68
C LYS A 735 -12.97 -29.09 -19.57
N LEU A 736 -14.00 -28.87 -18.74
CA LEU A 736 -13.91 -28.16 -17.46
C LEU A 736 -15.12 -28.44 -16.52
N ASP A 737 -14.79 -28.62 -15.24
CA ASP A 737 -15.51 -28.39 -13.95
C ASP A 737 -16.84 -29.07 -13.53
N PHE A 738 -16.69 -30.04 -12.60
CA PHE A 738 -17.07 -30.04 -11.18
C PHE A 738 -18.22 -29.11 -10.66
N PHE A 739 -19.32 -29.69 -10.16
CA PHE A 739 -19.80 -29.66 -8.75
C PHE A 739 -21.21 -30.29 -8.66
N ILE A 740 -21.41 -31.18 -7.69
CA ILE A 740 -22.70 -31.76 -7.30
C ILE A 740 -23.05 -31.16 -5.93
N GLU A 741 -24.22 -30.57 -5.79
CA GLU A 741 -24.88 -30.35 -4.50
C GLU A 741 -26.27 -30.97 -4.56
N ASP A 742 -26.59 -31.79 -3.55
CA ASP A 742 -27.95 -32.13 -3.19
C ASP A 742 -27.98 -32.51 -1.70
N GLY A 743 -28.94 -31.95 -0.95
CA GLY A 743 -29.45 -32.56 0.29
C GLY A 743 -29.20 -31.85 1.62
N ALA A 744 -30.12 -30.94 1.99
CA ALA A 744 -30.54 -30.67 3.38
C ALA A 744 -31.12 -31.96 4.05
N PRO A 745 -31.47 -32.09 5.38
CA PRO A 745 -32.01 -31.01 6.24
C PRO A 745 -31.91 -31.12 7.80
N ARG A 746 -32.43 -30.06 8.46
CA ARG A 746 -33.23 -29.98 9.72
C ARG A 746 -32.57 -30.13 11.11
N GLY A 747 -32.83 -29.11 11.94
CA GLY A 747 -32.97 -29.20 13.40
C GLY A 747 -32.95 -27.84 14.13
N GLU A 748 -34.12 -27.27 14.44
CA GLU A 748 -34.34 -26.16 15.41
C GLU A 748 -34.84 -26.76 16.76
N PRO A 749 -35.10 -25.99 17.86
CA PRO A 749 -34.33 -24.98 18.63
C PRO A 749 -34.52 -25.28 20.17
N PRO A 750 -34.75 -24.33 21.13
CA PRO A 750 -34.11 -23.09 21.67
C PRO A 750 -33.65 -23.34 23.16
N PRO A 751 -33.53 -22.40 24.17
CA PRO A 751 -33.87 -20.95 24.30
C PRO A 751 -32.84 -20.04 25.06
N ASP A 752 -32.83 -18.73 24.82
CA ASP A 752 -33.37 -17.59 25.62
C ASP A 752 -32.63 -17.29 26.94
N ASP A 753 -32.04 -16.09 27.07
CA ASP A 753 -32.42 -15.09 28.08
C ASP A 753 -31.63 -13.76 27.92
N GLY A 754 -32.32 -12.64 28.15
CA GLY A 754 -31.75 -11.29 28.15
C GLY A 754 -31.69 -10.69 29.55
N ASN A 755 -30.73 -9.78 29.78
CA ASN A 755 -30.85 -8.48 30.48
C ASN A 755 -29.51 -8.03 31.13
N GLY A 756 -29.06 -6.82 30.77
CA GLY A 756 -28.88 -5.69 31.70
C GLY A 756 -27.60 -5.54 32.54
N PHE A 757 -27.06 -4.31 32.46
CA PHE A 757 -26.37 -3.48 33.48
C PHE A 757 -24.87 -3.18 33.33
N GLU A 758 -24.59 -1.88 33.31
CA GLU A 758 -23.30 -1.17 33.25
C GLU A 758 -22.56 -1.07 34.60
N GLU A 759 -21.22 -0.95 34.47
CA GLU A 759 -20.19 -0.21 35.23
C GLU A 759 -20.16 -0.10 36.77
N PHE A 760 -18.93 -0.19 37.34
CA PHE A 760 -18.53 0.58 38.52
C PHE A 760 -17.01 0.84 38.56
N TRP A 761 -16.66 2.12 38.73
CA TRP A 761 -15.29 2.65 38.86
C TRP A 761 -14.79 2.56 40.32
N ILE A 762 -13.47 2.45 40.50
CA ILE A 762 -12.77 2.61 41.79
C ILE A 762 -12.04 3.94 41.73
N ASP A 763 -12.35 4.86 42.66
CA ASP A 763 -11.58 6.10 42.86
C ASP A 763 -10.86 6.05 44.22
N THR A 764 -9.67 6.62 44.20
CA THR A 764 -8.56 6.49 45.15
C THR A 764 -8.50 7.66 46.12
N GLY A 765 -8.09 7.35 47.36
CA GLY A 765 -8.00 8.24 48.51
C GLY A 765 -7.43 9.64 48.27
N GLU A 766 -8.25 10.63 48.58
CA GLU A 766 -7.85 11.94 49.09
C GLU A 766 -8.99 12.43 50.00
N ASP A 767 -8.90 12.17 51.32
CA ASP A 767 -9.81 12.80 52.31
C ASP A 767 -9.25 12.63 53.72
N ILE A 768 -8.17 13.35 54.03
CA ILE A 768 -7.74 13.56 55.42
C ILE A 768 -8.52 14.74 56.00
N ILE A 769 -9.70 14.40 56.56
CA ILE A 769 -10.43 14.99 57.71
C ILE A 769 -10.29 16.51 57.95
N ASP A 770 -11.33 17.27 57.55
CA ASP A 770 -11.49 18.72 57.79
C ASP A 770 -12.81 19.09 58.49
N ASP A 771 -13.51 18.12 59.10
CA ASP A 771 -14.78 18.39 59.78
C ASP A 771 -14.62 18.31 61.30
N TYR A 772 -14.70 19.46 62.01
CA TYR A 772 -14.65 19.55 63.47
C TYR A 772 -15.69 18.69 64.19
N TYR A 773 -16.86 18.41 63.58
CA TYR A 773 -17.83 17.46 64.12
C TYR A 773 -17.30 16.02 64.05
N LYS A 774 -16.61 15.67 62.96
CA LYS A 774 -15.94 14.36 62.81
C LYS A 774 -14.72 14.26 63.74
N VAL A 775 -13.92 15.32 63.86
CA VAL A 775 -12.76 15.42 64.78
C VAL A 775 -13.17 15.19 66.23
N LEU A 776 -14.28 15.79 66.69
CA LEU A 776 -14.81 15.53 68.03
C LEU A 776 -15.74 14.31 68.09
N SER A 777 -16.03 13.67 66.96
CA SER A 777 -16.94 12.54 66.82
C SER A 777 -18.32 12.81 67.46
N VAL A 778 -18.89 13.97 67.15
CA VAL A 778 -20.21 14.41 67.62
C VAL A 778 -21.10 14.80 66.43
N PRO A 779 -22.41 14.55 66.48
CA PRO A 779 -23.31 14.95 65.40
C PRO A 779 -23.43 16.48 65.31
N ARG A 780 -23.80 17.01 64.13
CA ARG A 780 -23.91 18.47 63.90
C ARG A 780 -24.88 19.19 64.81
N ASN A 781 -25.90 18.49 65.30
CA ASN A 781 -26.86 19.02 66.27
C ASN A 781 -26.43 18.86 67.74
N ALA A 782 -25.19 18.44 68.00
CA ALA A 782 -24.71 18.17 69.36
C ALA A 782 -24.84 19.41 70.25
N THR A 783 -25.32 19.20 71.46
CA THR A 783 -25.47 20.26 72.46
C THR A 783 -24.11 20.71 72.99
N TYR A 784 -24.06 21.92 73.56
CA TYR A 784 -22.85 22.46 74.20
C TYR A 784 -22.21 21.48 75.21
N GLN A 785 -23.04 20.76 75.98
CA GLN A 785 -22.59 19.77 76.95
C GLN A 785 -21.97 18.53 76.28
N GLU A 786 -22.53 18.08 75.17
CA GLU A 786 -22.05 16.92 74.41
C GLU A 786 -20.71 17.21 73.73
N ILE A 787 -20.55 18.39 73.12
CA ILE A 787 -19.30 18.86 72.51
C ILE A 787 -18.20 18.96 73.58
N LYS A 788 -18.51 19.55 74.73
CA LYS A 788 -17.55 19.68 75.85
C LYS A 788 -17.15 18.32 76.42
N ARG A 789 -18.07 17.36 76.47
CA ARG A 789 -17.81 15.99 76.91
C ARG A 789 -16.97 15.21 75.89
N ALA A 790 -17.26 15.37 74.61
CA ALA A 790 -16.54 14.73 73.53
C ALA A 790 -15.11 15.26 73.41
N TYR A 791 -14.91 16.58 73.50
CA TYR A 791 -13.58 17.18 73.62
C TYR A 791 -12.78 16.57 74.77
N ARG A 792 -13.34 16.51 75.99
CA ARG A 792 -12.64 15.91 77.14
C ARG A 792 -12.28 14.44 76.91
N LYS A 793 -13.12 13.71 76.18
CA LYS A 793 -12.89 12.30 75.83
C LYS A 793 -11.76 12.17 74.79
N MET A 794 -11.79 12.96 73.72
CA MET A 794 -10.78 12.96 72.65
C MET A 794 -9.44 13.49 73.14
N ALA A 795 -9.41 14.61 73.87
CA ALA A 795 -8.22 15.17 74.50
C ALA A 795 -7.57 14.22 75.52
N ALA A 796 -8.36 13.41 76.24
CA ALA A 796 -7.84 12.38 77.14
C ALA A 796 -7.40 11.08 76.43
N HIS A 797 -7.86 10.87 75.19
CA HIS A 797 -7.41 9.78 74.34
C HIS A 797 -6.06 10.17 73.73
N HIS A 798 -5.99 11.32 73.05
CA HIS A 798 -4.81 11.81 72.32
C HIS A 798 -3.83 12.63 73.17
N HIS A 799 -3.85 12.49 74.49
CA HIS A 799 -2.92 13.19 75.38
C HIS A 799 -1.48 12.64 75.23
N PRO A 800 -0.44 13.49 75.12
CA PRO A 800 0.95 13.05 74.93
C PRO A 800 1.42 12.00 75.95
N ASP A 801 1.07 12.18 77.23
CA ASP A 801 1.43 11.25 78.32
C ASP A 801 0.89 9.82 78.18
N ARG A 802 -0.14 9.60 77.35
CA ARG A 802 -0.78 8.27 77.19
C ARG A 802 -0.27 7.49 75.98
N PHE A 803 0.32 8.16 75.01
CA PHE A 803 0.78 7.57 73.75
C PHE A 803 2.30 7.42 73.64
N ALA A 804 3.07 7.88 74.63
CA ALA A 804 4.52 7.67 74.75
C ALA A 804 4.98 6.19 74.90
N MET A 805 4.11 5.20 74.62
CA MET A 805 4.38 3.75 74.75
C MET A 805 3.91 2.90 73.55
N LYS A 806 3.49 3.47 72.42
CA LYS A 806 3.16 2.70 71.19
C LYS A 806 3.93 3.24 69.97
N ASP A 807 4.67 2.36 69.31
CA ASP A 807 5.64 2.63 68.23
C ASP A 807 5.05 3.07 66.86
N ASP A 808 3.76 3.39 66.76
CA ASP A 808 3.08 3.53 65.45
C ASP A 808 2.68 4.97 65.06
N MET A 809 3.01 6.01 65.84
CA MET A 809 2.74 7.42 65.47
C MET A 809 3.87 8.34 65.91
N SER A 810 4.27 9.27 65.04
CA SER A 810 5.30 10.27 65.34
C SER A 810 4.81 11.31 66.35
N SER A 811 5.74 11.96 67.08
CA SER A 811 5.40 13.06 67.99
C SER A 811 4.73 14.24 67.27
N GLU A 812 5.08 14.50 66.01
CA GLU A 812 4.47 15.54 65.17
C GLU A 812 2.99 15.24 64.87
N GLU A 813 2.65 13.99 64.49
CA GLU A 813 1.26 13.60 64.21
C GLU A 813 0.36 13.69 65.45
N MET A 814 0.91 13.37 66.63
CA MET A 814 0.19 13.53 67.91
C MET A 814 -0.07 14.99 68.26
N GLU A 815 0.92 15.85 68.04
CA GLU A 815 0.80 17.28 68.29
C GLU A 815 -0.23 17.93 67.34
N MET A 816 -0.21 17.53 66.06
CA MET A 816 -1.21 17.94 65.07
C MET A 816 -2.64 17.49 65.45
N MET A 817 -2.82 16.22 65.83
CA MET A 817 -4.14 15.69 66.21
C MET A 817 -4.69 16.40 67.47
N MET A 818 -3.83 16.67 68.45
CA MET A 818 -4.22 17.39 69.66
C MET A 818 -4.54 18.87 69.36
N ALA A 819 -3.81 19.51 68.45
CA ALA A 819 -4.12 20.86 67.99
C ALA A 819 -5.50 20.93 67.32
N GLN A 820 -5.82 19.98 66.43
CA GLN A 820 -7.13 19.88 65.77
C GLN A 820 -8.27 19.65 66.77
N ILE A 821 -8.09 18.80 67.79
CA ILE A 821 -9.10 18.55 68.83
C ILE A 821 -9.36 19.82 69.67
N ASN A 822 -8.31 20.58 69.99
CA ASN A 822 -8.43 21.84 70.72
C ASN A 822 -9.17 22.90 69.89
N GLU A 823 -8.81 23.03 68.62
CA GLU A 823 -9.43 23.95 67.67
C GLU A 823 -10.91 23.63 67.45
N ALA A 824 -11.25 22.36 67.20
CA ALA A 824 -12.63 21.91 67.05
C ALA A 824 -13.48 22.28 68.28
N LYS A 825 -12.89 22.21 69.48
CA LYS A 825 -13.56 22.63 70.72
C LYS A 825 -13.72 24.15 70.81
N GLU A 826 -12.75 24.95 70.37
CA GLU A 826 -12.85 26.42 70.38
C GLU A 826 -13.91 26.93 69.41
N VAL A 827 -14.00 26.32 68.23
CA VAL A 827 -14.99 26.67 67.21
C VAL A 827 -16.39 26.20 67.62
N LEU A 828 -16.55 24.92 67.99
CA LEU A 828 -17.87 24.34 68.25
C LEU A 828 -18.50 24.73 69.60
N LEU A 829 -17.72 25.20 70.58
CA LEU A 829 -18.27 25.69 71.85
C LEU A 829 -18.64 27.18 71.82
N ASN A 830 -18.11 27.96 70.89
CA ASN A 830 -18.51 29.36 70.72
C ASN A 830 -19.72 29.42 69.78
N PRO A 831 -20.91 29.86 70.24
CA PRO A 831 -22.14 29.81 69.43
C PRO A 831 -22.04 30.54 68.10
N LEU A 832 -21.33 31.68 68.06
CA LEU A 832 -21.12 32.45 66.82
C LEU A 832 -20.14 31.75 65.89
N ARG A 833 -18.97 31.32 66.39
CA ARG A 833 -18.00 30.58 65.56
C ARG A 833 -18.59 29.28 65.02
N ARG A 834 -19.40 28.58 65.82
CA ARG A 834 -20.14 27.39 65.40
C ARG A 834 -21.15 27.71 64.31
N MET A 835 -21.92 28.80 64.45
CA MET A 835 -22.90 29.21 63.43
C MET A 835 -22.22 29.51 62.09
N TYR A 836 -21.10 30.24 62.09
CA TYR A 836 -20.32 30.48 60.87
C TYR A 836 -19.72 29.17 60.32
N TYR A 837 -19.24 28.29 61.20
CA TYR A 837 -18.73 26.98 60.83
C TYR A 837 -19.79 26.06 60.19
N ASP A 838 -21.00 26.07 60.74
CA ASP A 838 -22.14 25.33 60.22
C ASP A 838 -22.59 25.85 58.85
N ALA A 839 -22.50 27.18 58.64
CA ALA A 839 -22.82 27.80 57.36
C ALA A 839 -21.86 27.35 56.24
N TRP A 840 -20.54 27.30 56.47
CA TRP A 840 -19.63 26.81 55.42
C TRP A 840 -19.62 25.30 55.25
N LEU A 841 -19.92 24.52 56.30
CA LEU A 841 -20.10 23.08 56.12
C LEU A 841 -21.29 22.79 55.20
N HIS A 842 -22.31 23.64 55.23
CA HIS A 842 -23.46 23.54 54.35
C HIS A 842 -23.12 23.89 52.89
N ASP A 843 -22.33 24.95 52.66
CA ASP A 843 -21.88 25.36 51.32
C ASP A 843 -20.87 24.39 50.69
N ARG A 844 -20.07 23.66 51.49
CA ARG A 844 -19.11 22.66 51.01
C ARG A 844 -19.76 21.33 50.60
N GLU A 845 -20.99 21.07 51.04
CA GLU A 845 -21.74 19.83 50.75
C GLU A 845 -22.82 20.00 49.66
N MET A 846 -23.01 21.22 49.15
CA MET A 846 -23.78 21.53 47.94
C MET A 846 -22.85 21.65 46.74
#